data_AF-A0A3M2AKW0-F1
#
_entry.id   AF-A0A3M2AKW0-F1
#
_cell.length_a   1.000
_cell.length_b   1.000
_cell.length_c   1.000
_cell.angle_alpha   90.00
_cell.angle_beta   90.00
_cell.angle_gamma   90.00
#
_symmetry.space_group_name_H-M   'P 1'
#
loop_
_entity.id
_entity.type
_entity.pdbx_description
1 polymer ?
#
loop_
_entity_poly.entity_id
_entity_poly.type
_entity_poly.pdbx_seq_one_letter_code
_entity_poly.pdbx_strand_id
1 'polypeptide(L)'
;MSASPPSAGARSGFRWGFRSGAVVVLALALWLELVLALAEAARGDGGLAARIGFFLALLPVAAWVIYGWRSCFGFFRSVKVGVVNLIFIGLASIAGVLFYQEDPNFPIAPQTEAGDLVEVTPQRYQHYQKFRQAHAYFTYKLLHGTSGWLFHRLPGVDGDCLLAARAEDNRRKLATLEQNLTEQGVRERFGEEFTVALEAQSETGLRVQAEKAEIAAFERAWDDCWWTLFHYADELDFLRVYKSDWFAALWGILLLGVVSNTFRGGWRRLLRPRKWGFLMTHTGVVVVVLGGFWSHLEVRGLLELNIGRSSDRFVRYSGEVTPFTPKNLFGQDVGPPFKVRLDAFRADYHDVLHVVYARRDEAGRLDLEFPDLQPPKFRVYAGQKLYFDYGPGDPSFLGESRDPDEVPHLRLEVLEYLPQALIRPVIEAAGPDEAGARPQLRLRIRNPEGGTDLDEILSGPEAGPLAHAGTGSRILLRQVDSVAAARELLARAVDPVYGTVVQRDAGGRGVLAREEVTPGSEFRLEAAGRTYRVEVLEALPLPRLRQDDDGRWVHVPAEVPVEYQEPLNPAVLLRITAPDGESEERWVFQSDFHAFGVRFTDLDLDFEWDAWRAPAARRLLLLLVPEEAGPALYGGSPGDPGSLRRLGPGDELPLAAGHALVVAEYRPRGRLRTEIEPVAGADFFHPAPGAIRVRITTPAGSREAVMSTALDGEWVEYPGPGGAPRLVRLVFAEDTNDMPLEWQSRLSFFPGEYGADGRIHYPSEPERTGHIRVNDYEYYRGYRFFQTNWKKEDPTYSGIGVVYDPGIETVLLGLYLVAVGTFIVFIVNPLVTKRHRGI
;
A
#
# COMPACT_ATOMS: atom_id res chain seq x y z
N MET A 1 -23.25 84.57 41.86
CA MET A 1 -23.94 83.39 41.29
C MET A 1 -23.96 83.53 39.79
N SER A 2 -23.00 82.96 39.06
CA SER A 2 -23.01 82.85 37.60
C SER A 2 -23.35 81.39 37.25
N ALA A 3 -24.46 81.20 36.54
CA ALA A 3 -24.91 79.90 36.05
C ALA A 3 -24.11 79.53 34.80
N SER A 4 -23.39 78.40 34.84
CA SER A 4 -22.76 77.79 33.68
C SER A 4 -23.82 77.32 32.67
N PRO A 5 -23.61 77.50 31.36
CA PRO A 5 -24.55 77.02 30.36
C PRO A 5 -24.61 75.49 30.34
N PRO A 6 -25.78 74.89 30.05
CA PRO A 6 -25.90 73.44 29.94
C PRO A 6 -25.02 72.94 28.79
N SER A 7 -24.11 72.02 29.09
CA SER A 7 -23.32 71.32 28.09
C SER A 7 -24.26 70.63 27.11
N ALA A 8 -24.22 71.05 25.84
CA ALA A 8 -24.90 70.36 24.75
C ALA A 8 -24.52 68.88 24.82
N GLY A 9 -25.49 68.01 25.12
CA GLY A 9 -25.27 66.58 25.27
C GLY A 9 -24.64 66.02 23.99
N ALA A 10 -23.34 65.72 24.05
CA ALA A 10 -22.65 65.03 22.99
C ALA A 10 -23.39 63.71 22.78
N ARG A 11 -24.16 63.60 21.68
CA ARG A 11 -24.83 62.36 21.28
C ARG A 11 -23.77 61.27 21.34
N SER A 12 -23.93 60.33 22.27
CA SER A 12 -22.99 59.23 22.43
C SER A 12 -23.00 58.47 21.10
N GLY A 13 -21.89 58.59 20.34
CA GLY A 13 -21.75 57.88 19.08
C GLY A 13 -22.03 56.39 19.31
N PHE A 14 -22.75 55.78 18.37
CA PHE A 14 -23.10 54.36 18.42
C PHE A 14 -21.86 53.52 18.76
N ARG A 15 -21.98 52.67 19.79
CA ARG A 15 -20.90 51.78 20.24
C ARG A 15 -21.25 50.34 19.86
N TRP A 16 -20.36 49.71 19.10
CA TRP A 16 -20.48 48.29 18.77
C TRP A 16 -20.45 47.44 20.05
N GLY A 17 -21.47 46.62 20.23
CA GLY A 17 -21.57 45.60 21.27
C GLY A 17 -21.38 44.19 20.69
N PHE A 18 -21.36 43.17 21.54
CA PHE A 18 -21.28 41.77 21.08
C PHE A 18 -22.48 41.41 20.20
N ARG A 19 -23.71 41.75 20.62
CA ARG A 19 -24.95 41.48 19.86
C ARG A 19 -24.96 42.16 18.49
N SER A 20 -24.72 43.47 18.44
CA SER A 20 -24.71 44.20 17.17
C SER A 20 -23.54 43.81 16.27
N GLY A 21 -22.39 43.45 16.85
CA GLY A 21 -21.28 42.86 16.10
C GLY A 21 -21.63 41.51 15.48
N ALA A 22 -22.25 40.60 16.25
CA ALA A 22 -22.62 39.27 15.79
C ALA A 22 -23.63 39.30 14.64
N VAL A 23 -24.69 40.10 14.78
CA VAL A 23 -25.70 40.26 13.72
C VAL A 23 -25.06 40.78 12.42
N VAL A 24 -24.17 41.76 12.50
CA VAL A 24 -23.53 42.33 11.30
C VAL A 24 -22.51 41.37 10.70
N VAL A 25 -21.72 40.63 11.49
CA VAL A 25 -20.78 39.63 10.96
C VAL A 25 -21.54 38.51 10.23
N LEU A 26 -22.62 37.98 10.82
CA LEU A 26 -23.47 36.98 10.18
C LEU A 26 -24.12 37.52 8.90
N ALA A 27 -24.66 38.75 8.97
CA ALA A 27 -25.26 39.39 7.80
C ALA A 27 -24.24 39.58 6.66
N LEU A 28 -22.99 39.93 6.97
CA LEU A 28 -21.92 40.07 5.97
C LEU A 28 -21.52 38.73 5.35
N ALA A 29 -21.44 37.66 6.16
CA ALA A 29 -21.14 36.31 5.65
C ALA A 29 -22.24 35.81 4.69
N LEU A 30 -23.51 35.88 5.11
CA LEU A 30 -24.66 35.51 4.27
C LEU A 30 -24.81 36.41 3.05
N TRP A 31 -24.49 37.69 3.18
CA TRP A 31 -24.52 38.62 2.07
C TRP A 31 -23.44 38.30 1.03
N LEU A 32 -22.24 37.89 1.45
CA LEU A 32 -21.19 37.49 0.51
C LEU A 32 -21.60 36.28 -0.31
N GLU A 33 -22.16 35.25 0.34
CA GLU A 33 -22.72 34.07 -0.32
C GLU A 33 -23.76 34.46 -1.37
N LEU A 34 -24.73 35.31 -1.01
CA LEU A 34 -25.73 35.80 -1.95
C LEU A 34 -25.11 36.53 -3.15
N VAL A 35 -24.10 37.38 -2.90
CA VAL A 35 -23.42 38.14 -3.95
C VAL A 35 -22.66 37.21 -4.90
N LEU A 36 -21.99 36.18 -4.38
CA LEU A 36 -21.22 35.23 -5.19
C LEU A 36 -22.14 34.31 -5.99
N ALA A 37 -23.21 33.78 -5.38
CA ALA A 37 -24.25 33.04 -6.07
C ALA A 37 -24.87 33.86 -7.22
N LEU A 38 -25.19 35.14 -6.98
CA LEU A 38 -25.68 36.04 -8.02
C LEU A 38 -24.63 36.35 -9.09
N ALA A 39 -23.35 36.45 -8.72
CA ALA A 39 -22.26 36.69 -9.65
C ALA A 39 -22.03 35.49 -10.59
N GLU A 40 -22.07 34.27 -10.04
CA GLU A 40 -21.93 33.04 -10.79
C GLU A 40 -23.12 32.84 -11.73
N ALA A 41 -24.35 33.01 -11.23
CA ALA A 41 -25.55 33.04 -12.07
C ALA A 41 -25.43 34.08 -13.20
N ALA A 42 -24.91 35.28 -12.90
CA ALA A 42 -24.72 36.34 -13.89
C ALA A 42 -23.62 36.05 -14.95
N ARG A 43 -22.64 35.19 -14.63
CA ARG A 43 -21.54 34.75 -15.53
C ARG A 43 -21.95 33.59 -16.44
N GLY A 44 -22.83 32.72 -15.98
CA GLY A 44 -23.44 31.65 -16.80
C GLY A 44 -24.57 32.16 -17.68
N ASP A 45 -25.54 31.28 -17.96
CA ASP A 45 -26.75 31.60 -18.74
C ASP A 45 -27.80 32.40 -17.95
N GLY A 46 -27.49 32.81 -16.71
CA GLY A 46 -28.40 33.61 -15.90
C GLY A 46 -28.74 34.91 -16.63
N GLY A 47 -30.02 35.01 -17.00
CA GLY A 47 -30.55 36.14 -17.74
C GLY A 47 -30.35 37.49 -17.02
N LEU A 48 -30.79 38.57 -17.67
CA LEU A 48 -30.68 39.95 -17.19
C LEU A 48 -31.04 40.14 -15.69
N ALA A 49 -31.98 39.35 -15.16
CA ALA A 49 -32.38 39.35 -13.75
C ALA A 49 -31.22 39.05 -12.78
N ALA A 50 -30.35 38.08 -13.07
CA ALA A 50 -29.20 37.75 -12.22
C ALA A 50 -28.19 38.89 -12.17
N ARG A 51 -27.93 39.54 -13.33
CA ARG A 51 -27.05 40.71 -13.43
C ARG A 51 -27.60 41.91 -12.67
N ILE A 52 -28.92 42.16 -12.77
CA ILE A 52 -29.59 43.22 -12.00
C ILE A 52 -29.54 42.89 -10.50
N GLY A 53 -29.84 41.64 -10.12
CA GLY A 53 -29.76 41.16 -8.74
C GLY A 53 -28.37 41.37 -8.14
N PHE A 54 -27.31 40.95 -8.84
CA PHE A 54 -25.93 41.16 -8.43
C PHE A 54 -25.60 42.66 -8.23
N PHE A 55 -25.97 43.51 -9.19
CA PHE A 55 -25.76 44.96 -9.08
C PHE A 55 -26.48 45.55 -7.86
N LEU A 56 -27.75 45.19 -7.65
CA LEU A 56 -28.53 45.66 -6.51
C LEU A 56 -27.99 45.14 -5.17
N ALA A 57 -27.47 43.91 -5.14
CA ALA A 57 -26.85 43.34 -3.93
C ALA A 57 -25.59 44.10 -3.50
N LEU A 58 -24.84 44.69 -4.44
CA LEU A 58 -23.65 45.50 -4.14
C LEU A 58 -23.95 46.90 -3.59
N LEU A 59 -25.08 47.51 -3.95
CA LEU A 59 -25.41 48.90 -3.59
C LEU A 59 -25.44 49.18 -2.08
N PRO A 60 -26.05 48.35 -1.20
CA PRO A 60 -26.09 48.61 0.25
C PRO A 60 -24.71 48.68 0.89
N VAL A 61 -23.78 47.80 0.49
CA VAL A 61 -22.41 47.80 1.02
C VAL A 61 -21.62 48.97 0.47
N ALA A 62 -21.75 49.28 -0.83
CA ALA A 62 -21.15 50.48 -1.39
C ALA A 62 -21.65 51.75 -0.68
N ALA A 63 -22.97 51.85 -0.45
CA ALA A 63 -23.57 52.96 0.29
C ALA A 63 -23.07 53.02 1.74
N TRP A 64 -22.93 51.89 2.43
CA TRP A 64 -22.40 51.84 3.79
C TRP A 64 -20.94 52.26 3.87
N VAL A 65 -20.12 51.87 2.90
CA VAL A 65 -18.71 52.28 2.80
C VAL A 65 -18.61 53.77 2.49
N ILE A 66 -19.37 54.28 1.50
CA ILE A 66 -19.30 55.66 1.03
C ILE A 66 -19.88 56.63 2.08
N TYR A 67 -21.10 56.39 2.53
CA TYR A 67 -21.82 57.32 3.41
C TYR A 67 -21.62 57.00 4.90
N GLY A 68 -21.26 55.76 5.23
CA GLY A 68 -21.09 55.26 6.59
C GLY A 68 -19.63 54.99 6.99
N TRP A 69 -18.64 55.50 6.26
CA TRP A 69 -17.20 55.20 6.44
C TRP A 69 -16.73 55.20 7.90
N ARG A 70 -17.13 56.19 8.71
CA ARG A 70 -16.76 56.26 10.14
C ARG A 70 -17.33 55.10 10.96
N SER A 71 -18.56 54.68 10.67
CA SER A 71 -19.20 53.53 11.32
C SER A 71 -18.55 52.22 10.89
N CYS A 72 -18.24 52.09 9.58
CA CYS A 72 -17.52 50.97 9.00
C CYS A 72 -16.13 50.78 9.63
N PHE A 73 -15.32 51.84 9.73
CA PHE A 73 -14.04 51.75 10.46
C PHE A 73 -14.23 51.52 11.96
N GLY A 74 -15.30 52.06 12.54
CA GLY A 74 -15.69 51.79 13.92
C GLY A 74 -15.98 50.31 14.18
N PHE A 75 -16.57 49.62 13.19
CA PHE A 75 -16.86 48.18 13.22
C PHE A 75 -15.56 47.37 13.22
N PHE A 76 -14.71 47.53 12.21
CA PHE A 76 -13.45 46.79 12.09
C PHE A 76 -12.45 47.10 13.23
N ARG A 77 -12.51 48.31 13.81
CA ARG A 77 -11.65 48.71 14.96
C ARG A 77 -12.23 48.31 16.32
N SER A 78 -13.42 47.73 16.36
CA SER A 78 -14.04 47.31 17.61
C SER A 78 -13.44 45.98 18.07
N VAL A 79 -12.86 45.97 19.27
CA VAL A 79 -12.35 44.73 19.91
C VAL A 79 -13.48 43.70 20.06
N LYS A 80 -14.70 44.15 20.40
CA LYS A 80 -15.85 43.25 20.55
C LYS A 80 -16.22 42.56 19.24
N VAL A 81 -16.15 43.28 18.11
CA VAL A 81 -16.38 42.71 16.78
C VAL A 81 -15.27 41.71 16.43
N GLY A 82 -14.01 42.07 16.70
CA GLY A 82 -12.89 41.14 16.50
C GLY A 82 -13.02 39.84 17.30
N VAL A 83 -13.42 39.92 18.58
CA VAL A 83 -13.68 38.74 19.41
C VAL A 83 -14.86 37.92 18.87
N VAL A 84 -15.96 38.56 18.49
CA VAL A 84 -17.09 37.87 17.86
C VAL A 84 -16.68 37.14 16.59
N ASN A 85 -15.87 37.78 15.74
CA ASN A 85 -15.40 37.16 14.51
C ASN A 85 -14.50 35.95 14.78
N LEU A 86 -13.59 36.04 15.75
CA LEU A 86 -12.78 34.90 16.18
C LEU A 86 -13.63 33.75 16.76
N ILE A 87 -14.70 34.06 17.49
CA ILE A 87 -15.66 33.05 17.96
C ILE A 87 -16.32 32.35 16.76
N PHE A 88 -16.76 33.10 15.74
CA PHE A 88 -17.36 32.49 14.55
C PHE A 88 -16.36 31.67 13.75
N ILE A 89 -15.12 32.13 13.58
CA ILE A 89 -14.05 31.32 12.95
C ILE A 89 -13.85 30.04 13.76
N GLY A 90 -13.78 30.12 15.10
CA GLY A 90 -13.64 28.95 15.96
C GLY A 90 -14.82 27.98 15.84
N LEU A 91 -16.06 28.49 15.84
CA LEU A 91 -17.26 27.66 15.65
C LEU A 91 -17.31 27.03 14.26
N ALA A 92 -16.87 27.74 13.23
CA ALA A 92 -16.77 27.23 11.87
C ALA A 92 -15.71 26.13 11.77
N SER A 93 -14.52 26.31 12.36
CA SER A 93 -13.52 25.25 12.45
C SER A 93 -14.02 24.04 13.23
N ILE A 94 -14.79 24.24 14.31
CA ILE A 94 -15.45 23.15 15.03
C ILE A 94 -16.45 22.45 14.11
N ALA A 95 -17.27 23.18 13.36
CA ALA A 95 -18.20 22.59 12.39
C ALA A 95 -17.44 21.78 11.32
N GLY A 96 -16.33 22.30 10.81
CA GLY A 96 -15.46 21.59 9.84
C GLY A 96 -14.77 20.34 10.40
N VAL A 97 -14.79 20.12 11.71
CA VAL A 97 -14.32 18.88 12.36
C VAL A 97 -15.50 17.96 12.72
N LEU A 98 -16.63 18.54 13.16
CA LEU A 98 -17.81 17.78 13.57
C LEU A 98 -18.56 17.19 12.38
N PHE A 99 -18.56 17.88 11.25
CA PHE A 99 -19.13 17.39 10.00
C PHE A 99 -18.06 16.72 9.16
N TYR A 100 -18.39 15.56 8.61
CA TYR A 100 -17.65 14.93 7.52
C TYR A 100 -17.36 15.99 6.44
N GLN A 101 -16.08 16.22 6.19
CA GLN A 101 -15.65 17.07 5.09
C GLN A 101 -15.55 16.22 3.84
N GLU A 102 -15.99 16.79 2.71
CA GLU A 102 -15.83 16.18 1.40
C GLU A 102 -14.35 15.80 1.21
N ASP A 103 -14.14 14.62 0.65
CA ASP A 103 -12.82 14.20 0.25
C ASP A 103 -12.35 15.15 -0.87
N PRO A 104 -11.27 15.93 -0.68
CA PRO A 104 -10.75 16.80 -1.72
C PRO A 104 -10.38 16.03 -2.98
N ASN A 105 -10.15 14.71 -2.84
CA ASN A 105 -9.76 13.83 -3.92
C ASN A 105 -10.94 13.38 -4.80
N PHE A 106 -12.16 13.55 -4.31
CA PHE A 106 -13.40 13.19 -4.98
C PHE A 106 -14.44 14.27 -4.66
N PRO A 107 -14.42 15.45 -5.29
CA PRO A 107 -15.38 16.49 -4.97
C PRO A 107 -16.80 16.07 -5.36
N ILE A 108 -17.80 16.50 -4.58
CA ILE A 108 -19.20 16.31 -4.94
C ILE A 108 -19.48 17.21 -6.15
N ALA A 109 -19.95 16.62 -7.26
CA ALA A 109 -20.30 17.39 -8.45
C ALA A 109 -21.38 18.44 -8.09
N PRO A 110 -21.24 19.70 -8.56
CA PRO A 110 -22.26 20.72 -8.34
C PRO A 110 -23.58 20.26 -8.99
N GLN A 111 -24.71 20.51 -8.32
CA GLN A 111 -26.02 20.19 -8.87
C GLN A 111 -26.27 21.05 -10.12
N THR A 112 -26.12 20.46 -11.29
CA THR A 112 -26.62 21.06 -12.53
C THR A 112 -28.11 20.76 -12.63
N GLU A 113 -28.91 21.80 -12.46
CA GLU A 113 -30.39 21.86 -12.56
C GLU A 113 -31.19 21.43 -11.31
N ALA A 114 -31.99 22.36 -10.82
CA ALA A 114 -32.86 22.25 -9.63
C ALA A 114 -34.11 21.39 -9.85
N GLY A 115 -34.00 20.33 -10.66
CA GLY A 115 -35.16 19.70 -11.29
C GLY A 115 -35.07 18.19 -11.40
N ASP A 116 -34.62 17.49 -10.37
CA ASP A 116 -35.22 16.23 -9.92
C ASP A 116 -34.47 15.70 -8.69
N LEU A 117 -35.17 15.56 -7.57
CA LEU A 117 -34.67 15.01 -6.29
C LEU A 117 -34.26 13.52 -6.38
N VAL A 118 -34.14 12.94 -7.58
CA VAL A 118 -34.16 11.48 -7.81
C VAL A 118 -32.87 10.94 -8.42
N GLU A 119 -32.12 11.69 -9.23
CA GLU A 119 -30.85 11.18 -9.78
C GLU A 119 -29.67 11.44 -8.83
N VAL A 120 -29.52 10.53 -7.85
CA VAL A 120 -28.30 10.46 -7.04
C VAL A 120 -27.19 9.89 -7.91
N THR A 121 -26.21 10.71 -8.28
CA THR A 121 -25.01 10.21 -8.97
C THR A 121 -24.29 9.19 -8.07
N PRO A 122 -23.67 8.13 -8.63
CA PRO A 122 -22.94 7.14 -7.84
C PRO A 122 -21.91 7.77 -6.89
N GLN A 123 -21.24 8.84 -7.33
CA GLN A 123 -20.29 9.60 -6.51
C GLN A 123 -20.98 10.29 -5.32
N ARG A 124 -22.09 11.00 -5.53
CA ARG A 124 -22.82 11.66 -4.43
C ARG A 124 -23.31 10.65 -3.40
N TYR A 125 -23.76 9.47 -3.85
CA TYR A 125 -24.16 8.39 -2.95
C TYR A 125 -22.98 7.86 -2.13
N GLN A 126 -21.78 7.73 -2.72
CA GLN A 126 -20.57 7.36 -1.96
C GLN A 126 -20.23 8.39 -0.87
N HIS A 127 -20.35 9.69 -1.17
CA HIS A 127 -20.16 10.74 -0.16
C HIS A 127 -21.20 10.67 0.95
N TYR A 128 -22.46 10.41 0.59
CA TYR A 128 -23.51 10.17 1.56
C TYR A 128 -23.19 8.97 2.46
N GLN A 129 -22.75 7.84 1.90
CA GLN A 129 -22.39 6.66 2.70
C GLN A 129 -21.26 6.95 3.69
N LYS A 130 -20.20 7.65 3.26
CA LYS A 130 -19.10 8.09 4.14
C LYS A 130 -19.59 9.05 5.23
N PHE A 131 -20.40 10.04 4.84
CA PHE A 131 -21.03 10.98 5.76
C PHE A 131 -21.87 10.26 6.82
N ARG A 132 -22.76 9.37 6.37
CA ARG A 132 -23.68 8.59 7.20
C ARG A 132 -22.90 7.73 8.19
N GLN A 133 -21.89 7.00 7.73
CA GLN A 133 -21.05 6.17 8.58
C GLN A 133 -20.32 6.99 9.66
N ALA A 134 -19.69 8.09 9.27
CA ALA A 134 -18.96 8.95 10.21
C ALA A 134 -19.87 9.57 11.28
N HIS A 135 -21.01 10.12 10.87
CA HIS A 135 -21.96 10.75 11.79
C HIS A 135 -22.71 9.74 12.66
N ALA A 136 -23.06 8.57 12.11
CA ALA A 136 -23.66 7.49 12.88
C ALA A 136 -22.68 7.02 13.96
N TYR A 137 -21.40 6.80 13.63
CA TYR A 137 -20.36 6.44 14.60
C TYR A 137 -20.21 7.49 15.70
N PHE A 138 -20.00 8.75 15.33
CA PHE A 138 -19.81 9.85 16.28
C PHE A 138 -21.03 10.04 17.18
N THR A 139 -22.22 10.09 16.59
CA THR A 139 -23.48 10.29 17.32
C THR A 139 -23.76 9.10 18.24
N TYR A 140 -23.56 7.88 17.77
CA TYR A 140 -23.69 6.69 18.61
C TYR A 140 -22.75 6.76 19.82
N LYS A 141 -21.47 7.10 19.64
CA LYS A 141 -20.50 7.26 20.74
C LYS A 141 -20.82 8.43 21.67
N LEU A 142 -21.36 9.52 21.15
CA LEU A 142 -21.80 10.66 21.96
C LEU A 142 -23.00 10.28 22.85
N LEU A 143 -23.96 9.53 22.29
CA LEU A 143 -25.17 9.11 22.98
C LEU A 143 -24.93 7.94 23.95
N HIS A 144 -23.99 7.03 23.63
CA HIS A 144 -23.75 5.77 24.34
C HIS A 144 -22.37 5.64 25.01
N GLY A 145 -21.56 6.71 25.01
CA GLY A 145 -20.25 6.73 25.66
C GLY A 145 -20.30 6.65 27.19
N THR A 146 -19.14 6.48 27.83
CA THR A 146 -18.92 6.15 29.26
C THR A 146 -19.52 7.12 30.30
N SER A 147 -20.22 8.16 29.89
CA SER A 147 -20.92 9.12 30.76
C SER A 147 -22.40 9.32 30.39
N GLY A 148 -23.02 8.36 29.70
CA GLY A 148 -24.36 8.41 29.05
C GLY A 148 -25.59 8.72 29.92
N TRP A 149 -25.46 9.19 31.15
CA TRP A 149 -26.61 9.46 32.04
C TRP A 149 -27.61 10.50 31.49
N LEU A 150 -27.19 11.42 30.59
CA LEU A 150 -28.07 12.48 30.08
C LEU A 150 -28.83 12.14 28.78
N PHE A 151 -28.28 11.31 27.90
CA PHE A 151 -28.75 11.20 26.50
C PHE A 151 -29.46 9.90 26.14
N HIS A 152 -29.35 8.84 26.96
CA HIS A 152 -30.11 7.57 26.78
C HIS A 152 -31.64 7.73 26.93
N ARG A 153 -32.13 8.91 27.31
CA ARG A 153 -33.57 9.21 27.44
C ARG A 153 -34.13 9.95 26.22
N LEU A 154 -33.34 10.15 25.17
CA LEU A 154 -33.85 10.76 23.94
C LEU A 154 -34.81 9.79 23.23
N PRO A 155 -35.97 10.25 22.72
CA PRO A 155 -36.90 9.41 21.98
C PRO A 155 -36.22 8.73 20.78
N GLY A 156 -36.40 7.42 20.63
CA GLY A 156 -35.80 6.63 19.53
C GLY A 156 -34.38 6.12 19.79
N VAL A 157 -33.81 6.41 20.97
CA VAL A 157 -32.57 5.78 21.46
C VAL A 157 -32.99 4.66 22.41
N ASP A 158 -32.72 3.41 22.05
CA ASP A 158 -33.08 2.26 22.89
C ASP A 158 -32.29 2.33 24.20
N GLY A 159 -32.99 2.32 25.34
CA GLY A 159 -32.39 2.49 26.67
C GLY A 159 -31.61 1.26 27.11
N ASP A 160 -31.94 0.11 26.54
CA ASP A 160 -31.26 -1.16 26.76
C ASP A 160 -30.12 -1.27 25.76
N CYS A 161 -28.96 -0.69 26.09
CA CYS A 161 -27.75 -0.92 25.32
C CYS A 161 -27.47 -2.43 25.29
N LEU A 162 -27.67 -3.05 24.12
CA LEU A 162 -27.58 -4.50 23.90
C LEU A 162 -26.18 -5.06 24.19
N LEU A 163 -25.20 -4.21 24.47
CA LEU A 163 -23.87 -4.57 24.98
C LEU A 163 -23.95 -5.51 26.18
N ALA A 164 -24.95 -5.39 27.07
CA ALA A 164 -25.09 -6.32 28.21
C ALA A 164 -25.53 -7.73 27.78
N ALA A 165 -26.49 -7.85 26.87
CA ALA A 165 -26.95 -9.13 26.33
C ALA A 165 -25.90 -9.78 25.41
N ARG A 166 -25.18 -8.95 24.64
CA ARG A 166 -24.07 -9.39 23.78
C ARG A 166 -22.78 -9.66 24.57
N ALA A 167 -22.60 -9.07 25.75
CA ALA A 167 -21.52 -9.45 26.66
C ALA A 167 -21.69 -10.89 27.16
N GLU A 168 -22.93 -11.37 27.34
CA GLU A 168 -23.19 -12.77 27.65
C GLU A 168 -22.83 -13.70 26.48
N ASP A 169 -23.21 -13.35 25.26
CA ASP A 169 -22.84 -14.10 24.05
C ASP A 169 -21.33 -14.09 23.80
N ASN A 170 -20.67 -12.95 23.98
CA ASN A 170 -19.22 -12.81 23.89
C ASN A 170 -18.52 -13.64 24.97
N ARG A 171 -19.02 -13.66 26.21
CA ARG A 171 -18.51 -14.53 27.28
C ARG A 171 -18.65 -16.01 26.92
N ARG A 172 -19.77 -16.42 26.30
CA ARG A 172 -19.94 -17.80 25.81
C ARG A 172 -18.94 -18.13 24.70
N LYS A 173 -18.77 -17.24 23.71
CA LYS A 173 -17.79 -17.41 22.62
C LYS A 173 -16.36 -17.48 23.13
N LEU A 174 -16.00 -16.65 24.12
CA LEU A 174 -14.69 -16.68 24.77
C LEU A 174 -14.49 -17.96 25.58
N ALA A 175 -15.51 -18.43 26.31
CA ALA A 175 -15.43 -19.71 27.02
C ALA A 175 -15.27 -20.89 26.04
N THR A 176 -15.97 -20.86 24.89
CA THR A 176 -15.77 -21.85 23.83
C THR A 176 -14.37 -21.75 23.21
N LEU A 177 -13.85 -20.54 23.03
CA LEU A 177 -12.48 -20.34 22.55
C LEU A 177 -11.48 -20.89 23.57
N GLU A 178 -11.56 -20.53 24.85
CA GLU A 178 -10.69 -21.03 25.92
C GLU A 178 -10.75 -22.56 26.02
N GLN A 179 -11.96 -23.14 25.95
CA GLN A 179 -12.14 -24.59 25.88
C GLN A 179 -11.45 -25.19 24.65
N ASN A 180 -11.64 -24.62 23.46
CA ASN A 180 -11.00 -25.12 22.24
C ASN A 180 -9.48 -24.96 22.28
N LEU A 181 -8.95 -23.85 22.79
CA LEU A 181 -7.51 -23.61 22.92
C LEU A 181 -6.87 -24.63 23.87
N THR A 182 -7.59 -25.00 24.93
CA THR A 182 -7.18 -26.04 25.88
C THR A 182 -7.30 -27.44 25.27
N GLU A 183 -8.43 -27.78 24.66
CA GLU A 183 -8.67 -29.10 24.06
C GLU A 183 -7.75 -29.39 22.87
N GLN A 184 -7.40 -28.37 22.08
CA GLN A 184 -6.49 -28.48 20.95
C GLN A 184 -5.01 -28.46 21.38
N GLY A 185 -4.71 -28.13 22.62
CA GLY A 185 -3.36 -28.12 23.15
C GLY A 185 -2.51 -26.91 22.72
N VAL A 186 -3.14 -25.77 22.43
CA VAL A 186 -2.45 -24.56 21.93
C VAL A 186 -1.54 -23.98 23.01
N ARG A 187 -2.00 -23.99 24.28
CA ARG A 187 -1.23 -23.49 25.43
C ARG A 187 0.06 -24.27 25.61
N GLU A 188 0.02 -25.60 25.52
CA GLU A 188 1.21 -26.45 25.61
C GLU A 188 2.16 -26.19 24.43
N ARG A 189 1.62 -25.97 23.22
CA ARG A 189 2.45 -25.79 22.01
C ARG A 189 3.16 -24.45 21.93
N PHE A 190 2.48 -23.37 22.30
CA PHE A 190 2.96 -21.99 22.07
C PHE A 190 3.19 -21.18 23.36
N GLY A 191 2.82 -21.71 24.52
CA GLY A 191 2.99 -21.07 25.82
C GLY A 191 1.83 -20.16 26.22
N GLU A 192 1.78 -19.85 27.53
CA GLU A 192 0.71 -19.05 28.15
C GLU A 192 0.61 -17.63 27.59
N GLU A 193 1.75 -16.97 27.33
CA GLU A 193 1.76 -15.59 26.83
C GLU A 193 1.05 -15.46 25.46
N PHE A 194 1.23 -16.45 24.57
CA PHE A 194 0.55 -16.47 23.29
C PHE A 194 -0.96 -16.70 23.44
N THR A 195 -1.37 -17.66 24.28
CA THR A 195 -2.79 -17.93 24.54
C THR A 195 -3.50 -16.70 25.10
N VAL A 196 -2.90 -16.03 26.09
CA VAL A 196 -3.45 -14.79 26.67
C VAL A 196 -3.55 -13.67 25.61
N ALA A 197 -2.55 -13.53 24.75
CA ALA A 197 -2.58 -12.53 23.68
C ALA A 197 -3.69 -12.84 22.65
N LEU A 198 -3.86 -14.11 22.28
CA LEU A 198 -4.89 -14.57 21.34
C LEU A 198 -6.30 -14.38 21.92
N GLU A 199 -6.50 -14.69 23.20
CA GLU A 199 -7.74 -14.44 23.93
C GLU A 199 -8.06 -12.94 23.97
N ALA A 200 -7.10 -12.09 24.35
CA ALA A 200 -7.29 -10.64 24.39
C ALA A 200 -7.59 -10.04 23.01
N GLN A 201 -6.93 -10.53 21.95
CA GLN A 201 -7.20 -10.13 20.57
C GLN A 201 -8.60 -10.57 20.13
N SER A 202 -9.00 -11.79 20.46
CA SER A 202 -10.32 -12.35 20.16
C SER A 202 -11.44 -11.63 20.91
N GLU A 203 -11.25 -11.34 22.20
CA GLU A 203 -12.17 -10.53 23.01
C GLU A 203 -12.35 -9.13 22.41
N THR A 204 -11.23 -8.48 22.08
CA THR A 204 -11.26 -7.15 21.45
C THR A 204 -11.98 -7.21 20.10
N GLY A 205 -11.71 -8.23 19.28
CA GLY A 205 -12.37 -8.47 18.00
C GLY A 205 -13.87 -8.66 18.13
N LEU A 206 -14.32 -9.53 19.04
CA LEU A 206 -15.73 -9.79 19.33
C LEU A 206 -16.45 -8.54 19.85
N ARG A 207 -15.80 -7.79 20.76
CA ARG A 207 -16.35 -6.53 21.27
C ARG A 207 -16.51 -5.50 20.16
N VAL A 208 -15.49 -5.34 19.31
CA VAL A 208 -15.52 -4.40 18.17
C VAL A 208 -16.56 -4.82 17.13
N GLN A 209 -16.72 -6.11 16.84
CA GLN A 209 -17.76 -6.60 15.92
C GLN A 209 -19.17 -6.36 16.47
N ALA A 210 -19.40 -6.65 17.75
CA ALA A 210 -20.68 -6.39 18.41
C ALA A 210 -21.02 -4.89 18.36
N GLU A 211 -20.05 -4.03 18.69
CA GLU A 211 -20.20 -2.57 18.63
C GLU A 211 -20.49 -2.10 17.19
N LYS A 212 -19.72 -2.57 16.19
CA LYS A 212 -19.95 -2.26 14.77
C LYS A 212 -21.35 -2.67 14.32
N ALA A 213 -21.85 -3.82 14.76
CA ALA A 213 -23.20 -4.27 14.42
C ALA A 213 -24.29 -3.40 15.05
N GLU A 214 -24.08 -2.85 16.26
CA GLU A 214 -25.00 -1.88 16.86
C GLU A 214 -24.95 -0.54 16.13
N ILE A 215 -23.76 -0.03 15.82
CA ILE A 215 -23.59 1.19 15.04
C ILE A 215 -24.26 1.04 13.68
N ALA A 216 -24.12 -0.10 12.99
CA ALA A 216 -24.79 -0.36 11.72
C ALA A 216 -26.32 -0.47 11.86
N ALA A 217 -26.83 -0.97 12.99
CA ALA A 217 -28.27 -0.96 13.27
C ALA A 217 -28.79 0.47 13.51
N PHE A 218 -28.05 1.26 14.30
CA PHE A 218 -28.33 2.67 14.54
C PHE A 218 -28.26 3.50 13.24
N GLU A 219 -27.25 3.26 12.41
CA GLU A 219 -27.07 3.86 11.09
C GLU A 219 -28.30 3.62 10.20
N ARG A 220 -28.80 2.37 10.13
CA ARG A 220 -29.99 2.01 9.35
C ARG A 220 -31.29 2.57 9.92
N ALA A 221 -31.45 2.60 11.24
CA ALA A 221 -32.66 3.11 11.88
C ALA A 221 -32.87 4.62 11.67
N TRP A 222 -31.79 5.36 11.37
CA TRP A 222 -31.80 6.81 11.20
C TRP A 222 -31.44 7.26 9.77
N ASP A 223 -31.50 6.36 8.76
CA ASP A 223 -31.06 6.63 7.38
C ASP A 223 -31.73 7.88 6.79
N ASP A 224 -33.05 8.03 6.91
CA ASP A 224 -33.78 9.22 6.43
C ASP A 224 -33.30 10.52 7.10
N CYS A 225 -32.97 10.46 8.39
CA CYS A 225 -32.42 11.58 9.14
C CYS A 225 -31.03 11.96 8.62
N TRP A 226 -30.17 10.96 8.39
CA TRP A 226 -28.84 11.16 7.85
C TRP A 226 -28.88 11.73 6.44
N TRP A 227 -29.79 11.25 5.59
CA TRP A 227 -29.97 11.79 4.23
C TRP A 227 -30.39 13.25 4.26
N THR A 228 -31.38 13.58 5.10
CA THR A 228 -31.85 14.96 5.28
C THR A 228 -30.73 15.86 5.80
N LEU A 229 -29.97 15.40 6.80
CA LEU A 229 -28.85 16.15 7.35
C LEU A 229 -27.73 16.33 6.33
N PHE A 230 -27.39 15.29 5.56
CA PHE A 230 -26.41 15.35 4.48
C PHE A 230 -26.81 16.38 3.43
N HIS A 231 -28.08 16.39 3.02
CA HIS A 231 -28.59 17.34 2.05
C HIS A 231 -28.44 18.79 2.53
N TYR A 232 -28.89 19.12 3.75
CA TYR A 232 -28.70 20.46 4.30
C TYR A 232 -27.23 20.81 4.57
N ALA A 233 -26.42 19.83 4.96
CA ALA A 233 -24.98 20.04 5.17
C ALA A 233 -24.25 20.33 3.85
N ASP A 234 -24.67 19.69 2.75
CA ASP A 234 -24.17 19.96 1.39
C ASP A 234 -24.63 21.34 0.90
N GLU A 235 -25.92 21.68 1.05
CA GLU A 235 -26.46 22.98 0.61
C GLU A 235 -25.90 24.18 1.40
N LEU A 236 -25.57 24.00 2.68
CA LEU A 236 -24.99 25.06 3.53
C LEU A 236 -23.45 25.02 3.52
N ASP A 237 -22.84 24.20 2.66
CA ASP A 237 -21.40 24.00 2.55
C ASP A 237 -20.72 23.55 3.86
N PHE A 238 -21.46 22.93 4.78
CA PHE A 238 -20.88 22.30 5.97
C PHE A 238 -20.03 21.07 5.64
N LEU A 239 -20.22 20.46 4.46
CA LEU A 239 -19.32 19.43 3.95
C LEU A 239 -18.02 20.01 3.38
N ARG A 240 -17.93 21.33 3.19
CA ARG A 240 -16.76 21.99 2.59
C ARG A 240 -16.48 23.32 3.27
N VAL A 241 -16.54 23.34 4.60
CA VAL A 241 -16.42 24.57 5.42
C VAL A 241 -15.15 25.34 5.09
N TYR A 242 -14.03 24.63 4.92
CA TYR A 242 -12.74 25.29 4.67
C TYR A 242 -12.62 25.87 3.26
N LYS A 243 -13.51 25.48 2.33
CA LYS A 243 -13.59 25.99 0.97
C LYS A 243 -14.79 26.93 0.76
N SER A 244 -15.67 27.07 1.75
CA SER A 244 -16.88 27.85 1.59
C SER A 244 -16.59 29.35 1.62
N ASP A 245 -17.38 30.09 0.85
CA ASP A 245 -17.20 31.53 0.72
C ASP A 245 -17.54 32.25 2.03
N TRP A 246 -18.51 31.77 2.79
CA TRP A 246 -18.85 32.31 4.10
C TRP A 246 -17.70 32.17 5.10
N PHE A 247 -16.94 31.08 5.06
CA PHE A 247 -15.78 30.91 5.93
C PHE A 247 -14.65 31.84 5.48
N ALA A 248 -14.41 31.96 4.17
CA ALA A 248 -13.50 32.95 3.60
C ALA A 248 -13.89 34.39 3.98
N ALA A 249 -15.19 34.70 4.07
CA ALA A 249 -15.71 35.99 4.52
C ALA A 249 -15.26 36.33 5.94
N LEU A 250 -15.33 35.36 6.86
CA LEU A 250 -14.90 35.54 8.25
C LEU A 250 -13.40 35.87 8.34
N TRP A 251 -12.59 35.22 7.50
CA TRP A 251 -11.17 35.55 7.36
C TRP A 251 -10.93 36.93 6.73
N GLY A 252 -11.73 37.30 5.74
CA GLY A 252 -11.72 38.66 5.16
C GLY A 252 -12.07 39.75 6.19
N ILE A 253 -13.08 39.50 7.03
CA ILE A 253 -13.46 40.40 8.13
C ILE A 253 -12.32 40.50 9.15
N LEU A 254 -11.65 39.38 9.47
CA LEU A 254 -10.49 39.37 10.36
C LEU A 254 -9.36 40.21 9.76
N LEU A 255 -9.03 40.00 8.48
CA LEU A 255 -7.99 40.73 7.75
C LEU A 255 -8.24 42.24 7.80
N LEU A 256 -9.45 42.67 7.42
CA LEU A 256 -9.83 44.09 7.47
C LEU A 256 -9.79 44.65 8.90
N GLY A 257 -10.19 43.85 9.89
CA GLY A 257 -10.06 44.17 11.30
C GLY A 257 -8.62 44.40 11.73
N VAL A 258 -7.72 43.46 11.41
CA VAL A 258 -6.29 43.52 11.74
C VAL A 258 -5.63 44.71 11.05
N VAL A 259 -5.84 44.90 9.75
CA VAL A 259 -5.29 46.03 8.98
C VAL A 259 -5.79 47.36 9.55
N SER A 260 -7.10 47.50 9.76
CA SER A 260 -7.70 48.74 10.27
C SER A 260 -7.22 49.12 11.68
N ASN A 261 -6.98 48.12 12.54
CA ASN A 261 -6.41 48.32 13.88
C ASN A 261 -4.92 48.65 13.84
N THR A 262 -4.17 48.01 12.95
CA THR A 262 -2.72 48.27 12.74
C THR A 262 -2.49 49.75 12.42
N PHE A 263 -3.28 50.33 11.51
CA PHE A 263 -3.11 51.72 11.07
C PHE A 263 -3.90 52.76 11.89
N ARG A 264 -4.56 52.38 12.99
CA ARG A 264 -5.42 53.29 13.79
C ARG A 264 -4.71 54.56 14.28
N GLY A 265 -3.40 54.49 14.53
CA GLY A 265 -2.58 55.63 14.98
C GLY A 265 -1.72 56.30 13.90
N GLY A 266 -1.95 55.97 12.62
CA GLY A 266 -1.09 56.38 11.50
C GLY A 266 0.21 55.57 11.41
N TRP A 267 0.78 55.50 10.20
CA TRP A 267 1.97 54.70 9.89
C TRP A 267 3.21 55.08 10.73
N ARG A 268 3.38 56.38 11.03
CA ARG A 268 4.50 56.89 11.83
C ARG A 268 4.57 56.28 13.24
N ARG A 269 3.43 55.86 13.81
CA ARG A 269 3.38 55.23 15.13
C ARG A 269 4.00 53.83 15.12
N LEU A 270 3.87 53.12 13.99
CA LEU A 270 4.34 51.75 13.82
C LEU A 270 5.86 51.66 13.76
N LEU A 271 6.52 52.73 13.33
CA LEU A 271 7.99 52.82 13.29
C LEU A 271 8.65 52.93 14.67
N ARG A 272 7.88 53.14 15.75
CA ARG A 272 8.45 53.22 17.11
C ARG A 272 8.90 51.82 17.57
N PRO A 273 10.12 51.65 18.12
CA PRO A 273 10.63 50.33 18.55
C PRO A 273 9.70 49.58 19.52
N ARG A 274 9.03 50.32 20.42
CA ARG A 274 8.03 49.78 21.36
C ARG A 274 6.80 49.14 20.68
N LYS A 275 6.65 49.30 19.36
CA LYS A 275 5.55 48.79 18.55
C LYS A 275 5.99 47.73 17.54
N TRP A 276 7.27 47.37 17.48
CA TRP A 276 7.76 46.36 16.54
C TRP A 276 7.12 45.00 16.76
N GLY A 277 7.05 44.51 18.01
CA GLY A 277 6.36 43.25 18.29
C GLY A 277 4.88 43.26 17.87
N PHE A 278 4.16 44.36 18.15
CA PHE A 278 2.79 44.55 17.69
C PHE A 278 2.68 44.54 16.15
N LEU A 279 3.56 45.28 15.47
CA LEU A 279 3.60 45.35 14.01
C LEU A 279 3.90 43.97 13.40
N MET A 280 4.91 43.27 13.90
CA MET A 280 5.30 41.94 13.42
C MET A 280 4.16 40.92 13.60
N THR A 281 3.48 40.90 14.75
CA THR A 281 2.33 40.02 14.94
C THR A 281 1.20 40.34 13.97
N HIS A 282 0.86 41.61 13.76
CA HIS A 282 -0.23 41.97 12.84
C HIS A 282 0.14 41.69 11.38
N THR A 283 1.37 42.03 10.98
CA THR A 283 1.88 41.67 9.65
C THR A 283 1.87 40.16 9.46
N GLY A 284 2.29 39.39 10.48
CA GLY A 284 2.24 37.94 10.44
C GLY A 284 0.83 37.40 10.21
N VAL A 285 -0.18 37.89 10.96
CA VAL A 285 -1.59 37.52 10.74
C VAL A 285 -2.06 37.89 9.33
N VAL A 286 -1.74 39.09 8.84
CA VAL A 286 -2.08 39.51 7.47
C VAL A 286 -1.46 38.57 6.45
N VAL A 287 -0.18 38.21 6.62
CA VAL A 287 0.55 37.30 5.74
C VAL A 287 -0.06 35.90 5.78
N VAL A 288 -0.45 35.37 6.95
CA VAL A 288 -1.16 34.08 7.06
C VAL A 288 -2.46 34.11 6.27
N VAL A 289 -3.28 35.14 6.43
CA VAL A 289 -4.57 35.22 5.75
C VAL A 289 -4.38 35.36 4.23
N LEU A 290 -3.45 36.20 3.79
CA LEU A 290 -3.12 36.33 2.37
C LEU A 290 -2.58 35.02 1.79
N GLY A 291 -1.74 34.30 2.54
CA GLY A 291 -1.26 32.98 2.15
C GLY A 291 -2.40 31.97 1.99
N GLY A 292 -3.37 31.95 2.89
CA GLY A 292 -4.55 31.08 2.78
C GLY A 292 -5.43 31.40 1.55
N PHE A 293 -5.63 32.69 1.24
CA PHE A 293 -6.29 33.09 -0.01
C PHE A 293 -5.47 32.66 -1.23
N TRP A 294 -4.15 32.76 -1.15
CA TRP A 294 -3.26 32.36 -2.23
C TRP A 294 -3.26 30.85 -2.48
N SER A 295 -3.42 30.04 -1.42
CA SER A 295 -3.60 28.59 -1.52
C SER A 295 -4.86 28.17 -2.28
N HIS A 296 -5.79 29.08 -2.63
CA HIS A 296 -6.90 28.74 -3.52
C HIS A 296 -6.45 28.47 -4.96
N LEU A 297 -5.22 28.87 -5.34
CA LEU A 297 -4.58 28.53 -6.61
C LEU A 297 -3.96 27.12 -6.60
N GLU A 298 -4.19 26.36 -5.54
CA GLU A 298 -3.63 25.03 -5.37
C GLU A 298 -4.11 24.06 -6.44
N VAL A 299 -3.19 23.23 -6.92
CA VAL A 299 -3.49 22.12 -7.81
C VAL A 299 -3.04 20.83 -7.14
N ARG A 300 -3.96 19.87 -7.02
CA ARG A 300 -3.69 18.56 -6.43
C ARG A 300 -4.06 17.43 -7.40
N GLY A 301 -3.32 16.33 -7.30
CA GLY A 301 -3.63 15.12 -8.04
C GLY A 301 -2.76 13.93 -7.65
N LEU A 302 -2.88 12.88 -8.45
CA LEU A 302 -2.18 11.63 -8.31
C LEU A 302 -1.34 11.34 -9.56
N LEU A 303 -0.12 10.89 -9.32
CA LEU A 303 0.77 10.34 -10.31
C LEU A 303 0.98 8.85 -9.98
N GLU A 304 0.45 7.98 -10.81
CA GLU A 304 0.59 6.53 -10.67
C GLU A 304 1.70 6.05 -11.60
N LEU A 305 2.72 5.39 -11.04
CA LEU A 305 3.87 4.91 -11.80
C LEU A 305 4.31 3.51 -11.35
N ASN A 306 4.82 2.73 -12.31
CA ASN A 306 5.62 1.54 -12.04
C ASN A 306 7.11 1.86 -12.16
N ILE A 307 7.97 1.07 -11.51
CA ILE A 307 9.43 1.23 -11.58
C ILE A 307 9.90 1.27 -13.04
N GLY A 308 10.78 2.23 -13.36
CA GLY A 308 11.28 2.51 -14.70
C GLY A 308 10.34 3.33 -15.59
N ARG A 309 9.06 3.47 -15.22
CA ARG A 309 8.09 4.29 -15.97
C ARG A 309 8.20 5.76 -15.60
N SER A 310 7.90 6.60 -16.58
CA SER A 310 7.96 8.04 -16.46
C SER A 310 6.75 8.71 -17.08
N SER A 311 6.32 9.83 -16.51
CA SER A 311 5.19 10.62 -16.97
C SER A 311 5.51 12.11 -16.95
N ASP A 312 5.01 12.82 -17.96
CA ASP A 312 5.02 14.29 -18.05
C ASP A 312 3.71 14.92 -17.58
N ARG A 313 2.80 14.09 -17.07
CA ARG A 313 1.45 14.47 -16.65
C ARG A 313 1.04 13.72 -15.38
N PHE A 314 0.09 14.29 -14.67
CA PHE A 314 -0.57 13.67 -13.52
C PHE A 314 -2.07 13.87 -13.64
N VAL A 315 -2.85 13.03 -12.95
CA VAL A 315 -4.30 13.11 -12.96
C VAL A 315 -4.72 13.95 -11.77
N ARG A 316 -5.35 15.10 -12.00
CA ARG A 316 -5.96 15.86 -10.90
C ARG A 316 -7.04 15.03 -10.25
N TYR A 317 -7.37 15.36 -9.01
CA TYR A 317 -8.48 14.72 -8.32
C TYR A 317 -9.86 15.00 -8.96
N SER A 318 -9.96 16.01 -9.82
CA SER A 318 -11.13 16.20 -10.70
C SER A 318 -11.21 15.19 -11.85
N GLY A 319 -10.21 14.32 -12.03
CA GLY A 319 -10.04 13.44 -13.19
C GLY A 319 -9.32 14.10 -14.37
N GLU A 320 -9.05 15.41 -14.30
CA GLU A 320 -8.39 16.16 -15.37
C GLU A 320 -6.90 15.78 -15.47
N VAL A 321 -6.47 15.27 -16.62
CA VAL A 321 -5.06 14.98 -16.89
C VAL A 321 -4.31 16.29 -17.17
N THR A 322 -3.35 16.63 -16.32
CA THR A 322 -2.62 17.90 -16.37
C THR A 322 -1.12 17.67 -16.58
N PRO A 323 -0.47 18.39 -17.51
CA PRO A 323 0.98 18.31 -17.67
C PRO A 323 1.72 18.94 -16.48
N PHE A 324 2.92 18.45 -16.21
CA PHE A 324 3.84 19.07 -15.27
C PHE A 324 4.51 20.30 -15.88
N THR A 325 4.01 21.49 -15.59
CA THR A 325 4.60 22.76 -16.05
C THR A 325 5.24 23.50 -14.89
N PRO A 326 6.49 24.00 -14.99
CA PRO A 326 7.10 24.79 -13.93
C PRO A 326 6.22 25.99 -13.59
N LYS A 327 5.82 26.13 -12.33
CA LYS A 327 4.94 27.22 -11.89
C LYS A 327 5.71 28.24 -11.06
N ASN A 328 5.48 29.53 -11.31
CA ASN A 328 5.98 30.59 -10.44
C ASN A 328 5.10 30.72 -9.19
N LEU A 329 5.39 31.71 -8.34
CA LEU A 329 4.58 31.97 -7.14
C LEU A 329 3.11 32.28 -7.46
N PHE A 330 2.79 32.80 -8.65
CA PHE A 330 1.44 33.22 -9.05
C PHE A 330 0.65 32.12 -9.80
N GLY A 331 1.13 30.88 -9.82
CA GLY A 331 0.46 29.77 -10.55
C GLY A 331 0.67 29.78 -12.06
N GLN A 332 1.43 30.74 -12.59
CA GLN A 332 1.68 30.87 -14.02
C GLN A 332 2.78 29.92 -14.47
N ASP A 333 2.59 29.34 -15.64
CA ASP A 333 3.59 28.48 -16.26
C ASP A 333 4.77 29.34 -16.75
N VAL A 334 5.98 29.03 -16.28
CA VAL A 334 7.19 29.83 -16.54
C VAL A 334 8.29 29.06 -17.27
N GLY A 335 7.97 27.90 -17.85
CA GLY A 335 8.94 27.13 -18.60
C GLY A 335 8.34 25.94 -19.36
N PRO A 336 9.18 25.21 -20.11
CA PRO A 336 8.80 23.94 -20.72
C PRO A 336 8.34 22.93 -19.66
N PRO A 337 7.40 22.03 -19.98
CA PRO A 337 7.02 20.92 -19.13
C PRO A 337 8.21 20.06 -18.69
N PHE A 338 8.07 19.34 -17.58
CA PHE A 338 9.08 18.40 -17.09
C PHE A 338 8.49 16.99 -16.94
N LYS A 339 9.36 15.99 -16.85
CA LYS A 339 8.98 14.59 -16.69
C LYS A 339 9.44 14.06 -15.33
N VAL A 340 8.66 13.18 -14.73
CA VAL A 340 8.99 12.46 -13.50
C VAL A 340 9.10 10.97 -13.83
N ARG A 341 10.14 10.30 -13.32
CA ARG A 341 10.32 8.84 -13.43
C ARG A 341 10.37 8.23 -12.04
N LEU A 342 9.75 7.06 -11.86
CA LEU A 342 9.96 6.23 -10.69
C LEU A 342 11.17 5.34 -10.93
N ASP A 343 12.27 5.60 -10.23
CA ASP A 343 13.50 4.79 -10.39
C ASP A 343 13.48 3.54 -9.51
N ALA A 344 12.88 3.63 -8.32
CA ALA A 344 12.76 2.52 -7.39
C ALA A 344 11.58 2.74 -6.43
N PHE A 345 10.98 1.65 -5.97
CA PHE A 345 9.95 1.63 -4.94
C PHE A 345 10.17 0.38 -4.08
N ARG A 346 9.99 0.53 -2.76
CA ARG A 346 9.93 -0.61 -1.84
C ARG A 346 8.98 -0.27 -0.70
N ALA A 347 8.17 -1.25 -0.33
CA ALA A 347 7.45 -1.29 0.94
C ALA A 347 8.18 -2.27 1.86
N ASP A 348 8.58 -1.81 3.04
CA ASP A 348 9.30 -2.59 4.04
C ASP A 348 8.33 -3.13 5.08
N TYR A 349 8.39 -4.42 5.33
CA TYR A 349 7.51 -5.12 6.26
C TYR A 349 8.29 -5.61 7.48
N HIS A 350 7.55 -6.05 8.48
CA HIS A 350 8.17 -6.80 9.55
C HIS A 350 8.62 -8.16 9.06
N ASP A 351 9.92 -8.42 9.18
CA ASP A 351 10.47 -9.76 9.11
C ASP A 351 10.00 -10.59 10.33
N VAL A 352 9.27 -11.66 10.06
CA VAL A 352 8.66 -12.51 11.07
C VAL A 352 9.04 -13.98 10.88
N LEU A 353 9.21 -14.66 12.01
CA LEU A 353 9.35 -16.10 12.07
C LEU A 353 7.99 -16.70 12.45
N HIS A 354 7.47 -17.58 11.59
CA HIS A 354 6.32 -18.42 11.84
C HIS A 354 6.76 -19.79 12.35
N VAL A 355 6.04 -20.28 13.35
CA VAL A 355 6.22 -21.64 13.89
C VAL A 355 4.92 -22.40 13.66
N VAL A 356 4.97 -23.36 12.74
CA VAL A 356 3.79 -24.07 12.25
C VAL A 356 3.90 -25.54 12.59
N TYR A 357 3.05 -26.03 13.49
CA TYR A 357 3.01 -27.45 13.83
C TYR A 357 2.24 -28.25 12.77
N ALA A 358 2.76 -29.43 12.45
CA ALA A 358 2.16 -30.37 11.52
C ALA A 358 2.18 -31.80 12.09
N ARG A 359 1.33 -32.66 11.53
CA ARG A 359 1.26 -34.09 11.81
C ARG A 359 1.32 -34.86 10.50
N ARG A 360 1.89 -36.06 10.55
CA ARG A 360 1.77 -37.02 9.46
C ARG A 360 0.49 -37.83 9.68
N ASP A 361 -0.38 -37.88 8.68
CA ASP A 361 -1.54 -38.79 8.70
C ASP A 361 -1.09 -40.26 8.50
N GLU A 362 -2.02 -41.20 8.60
CA GLU A 362 -1.74 -42.64 8.40
C GLU A 362 -1.20 -42.97 6.99
N ALA A 363 -1.47 -42.09 6.01
CA ALA A 363 -0.95 -42.19 4.64
C ALA A 363 0.40 -41.47 4.45
N GLY A 364 0.96 -40.88 5.51
CA GLY A 364 2.22 -40.13 5.49
C GLY A 364 2.11 -38.70 4.95
N ARG A 365 0.90 -38.21 4.65
CA ARG A 365 0.64 -36.83 4.22
C ARG A 365 0.78 -35.86 5.39
N LEU A 366 1.21 -34.65 5.08
CA LEU A 366 1.41 -33.59 6.06
C LEU A 366 0.16 -32.75 6.23
N ASP A 367 -0.44 -32.80 7.40
CA ASP A 367 -1.57 -31.96 7.80
C ASP A 367 -1.14 -30.99 8.89
N LEU A 368 -1.63 -29.75 8.84
CA LEU A 368 -1.38 -28.77 9.90
C LEU A 368 -2.10 -29.20 11.19
N GLU A 369 -1.43 -29.08 12.34
CA GLU A 369 -2.05 -29.40 13.64
C GLU A 369 -3.18 -28.42 13.98
N PHE A 370 -3.07 -27.17 13.51
CA PHE A 370 -4.02 -26.09 13.74
C PHE A 370 -4.38 -25.37 12.43
N PRO A 371 -5.19 -25.96 11.54
CA PRO A 371 -5.46 -25.40 10.22
C PRO A 371 -6.24 -24.07 10.26
N ASP A 372 -7.09 -23.88 11.28
CA ASP A 372 -7.93 -22.68 11.43
C ASP A 372 -7.28 -21.58 12.26
N LEU A 373 -6.08 -21.83 12.81
CA LEU A 373 -5.36 -20.87 13.64
C LEU A 373 -4.27 -20.21 12.80
N GLN A 374 -4.25 -18.87 12.78
CA GLN A 374 -3.12 -18.14 12.23
C GLN A 374 -1.88 -18.45 13.09
N PRO A 375 -0.78 -18.98 12.50
CA PRO A 375 0.39 -19.32 13.28
C PRO A 375 0.98 -18.07 13.93
N PRO A 376 1.55 -18.18 15.14
CA PRO A 376 2.16 -17.05 15.81
C PRO A 376 3.25 -16.43 14.94
N LYS A 377 3.29 -15.10 14.95
CA LYS A 377 4.27 -14.31 14.21
C LYS A 377 5.24 -13.68 15.20
N PHE A 378 6.51 -14.07 15.14
CA PHE A 378 7.54 -13.51 16.00
C PHE A 378 8.41 -12.56 15.20
N ARG A 379 8.41 -11.28 15.55
CA ARG A 379 9.40 -10.33 15.01
C ARG A 379 10.78 -10.78 15.40
N VAL A 380 11.71 -10.82 14.44
CA VAL A 380 13.05 -11.34 14.65
C VAL A 380 14.06 -10.24 15.00
N TYR A 381 14.99 -10.56 15.90
CA TYR A 381 16.20 -9.77 16.14
C TYR A 381 17.31 -10.67 16.67
N ALA A 382 18.57 -10.29 16.44
CA ALA A 382 19.73 -11.07 16.89
C ALA A 382 19.75 -11.19 18.44
N GLY A 383 20.02 -12.40 18.93
CA GLY A 383 20.02 -12.76 20.34
C GLY A 383 18.64 -13.17 20.91
N GLN A 384 17.56 -13.07 20.13
CA GLN A 384 16.22 -13.45 20.57
C GLN A 384 16.13 -14.96 20.84
N LYS A 385 15.50 -15.32 21.96
CA LYS A 385 15.21 -16.71 22.35
C LYS A 385 13.70 -16.91 22.39
N LEU A 386 13.24 -17.97 21.73
CA LEU A 386 11.84 -18.37 21.66
C LEU A 386 11.73 -19.82 22.15
N TYR A 387 10.63 -20.13 22.84
CA TYR A 387 10.44 -21.40 23.53
C TYR A 387 9.05 -21.95 23.19
N PHE A 388 8.98 -23.24 22.89
CA PHE A 388 7.78 -23.90 22.40
C PHE A 388 7.69 -25.34 22.90
N ASP A 389 6.49 -25.92 22.78
CA ASP A 389 6.16 -27.31 23.12
C ASP A 389 6.53 -27.67 24.56
N TYR A 390 5.85 -27.03 25.50
CA TYR A 390 6.03 -27.21 26.94
C TYR A 390 5.45 -28.55 27.40
N GLY A 391 6.15 -29.19 28.34
CA GLY A 391 5.67 -30.40 29.01
C GLY A 391 6.65 -30.89 30.08
N PRO A 392 6.35 -32.02 30.75
CA PRO A 392 7.23 -32.57 31.77
C PRO A 392 8.54 -33.07 31.16
N GLY A 393 9.67 -32.70 31.77
CA GLY A 393 11.00 -33.09 31.29
C GLY A 393 12.14 -32.66 32.22
N ASP A 394 13.38 -32.88 31.80
CA ASP A 394 14.58 -32.58 32.60
C ASP A 394 14.90 -31.06 32.59
N PRO A 395 14.85 -30.37 33.74
CA PRO A 395 15.14 -28.93 33.85
C PRO A 395 16.56 -28.55 33.39
N SER A 396 17.49 -29.50 33.41
CA SER A 396 18.88 -29.27 33.01
C SER A 396 19.07 -29.09 31.50
N PHE A 397 18.08 -29.45 30.69
CA PHE A 397 18.25 -29.57 29.24
C PHE A 397 18.07 -28.26 28.45
N LEU A 398 17.19 -27.33 28.87
CA LEU A 398 16.87 -26.14 28.05
C LEU A 398 16.91 -24.76 28.73
N GLY A 399 17.10 -24.70 30.06
CA GLY A 399 17.33 -23.46 30.80
C GLY A 399 16.08 -22.57 30.98
N GLU A 400 16.00 -21.94 32.16
CA GLU A 400 14.95 -21.03 32.65
C GLU A 400 13.53 -21.33 32.17
N SER A 401 12.92 -22.39 32.71
CA SER A 401 11.46 -22.43 32.77
C SER A 401 10.95 -21.52 33.90
N ARG A 402 9.84 -20.82 33.65
CA ARG A 402 9.10 -20.10 34.70
C ARG A 402 8.41 -21.07 35.68
N ASP A 403 8.12 -22.29 35.23
CA ASP A 403 7.49 -23.33 36.03
C ASP A 403 8.45 -24.53 36.15
N PRO A 404 8.85 -24.94 37.37
CA PRO A 404 9.74 -26.10 37.56
C PRO A 404 9.17 -27.42 36.99
N ASP A 405 7.87 -27.51 36.75
CA ASP A 405 7.21 -28.74 36.28
C ASP A 405 7.00 -28.79 34.74
N GLU A 406 7.20 -27.68 34.02
CA GLU A 406 7.10 -27.61 32.56
C GLU A 406 8.40 -27.13 31.92
N VAL A 407 9.00 -27.90 31.03
CA VAL A 407 10.16 -27.51 30.23
C VAL A 407 9.80 -27.43 28.75
N PRO A 408 10.36 -26.47 27.99
CA PRO A 408 10.17 -26.42 26.55
C PRO A 408 10.91 -27.60 25.90
N HIS A 409 10.33 -28.20 24.86
CA HIS A 409 11.00 -29.21 24.03
C HIS A 409 11.53 -28.65 22.70
N LEU A 410 11.20 -27.39 22.38
CA LEU A 410 11.75 -26.69 21.24
C LEU A 410 12.19 -25.30 21.67
N ARG A 411 13.49 -25.00 21.48
CA ARG A 411 14.04 -23.66 21.65
C ARG A 411 14.65 -23.17 20.35
N LEU A 412 14.28 -21.97 19.97
CA LEU A 412 14.87 -21.25 18.84
C LEU A 412 15.68 -20.07 19.38
N GLU A 413 16.91 -19.92 18.92
CA GLU A 413 17.77 -18.77 19.23
C GLU A 413 18.24 -18.13 17.93
N VAL A 414 17.82 -16.89 17.67
CA VAL A 414 18.26 -16.12 16.50
C VAL A 414 19.69 -15.66 16.74
N LEU A 415 20.67 -16.31 16.12
CA LEU A 415 22.09 -15.99 16.29
C LEU A 415 22.48 -14.75 15.51
N GLU A 416 21.93 -14.60 14.32
CA GLU A 416 22.25 -13.55 13.36
C GLU A 416 20.99 -13.16 12.60
N TYR A 417 20.82 -11.87 12.37
CA TYR A 417 19.75 -11.32 11.54
C TYR A 417 20.34 -10.29 10.57
N LEU A 418 20.12 -10.51 9.28
CA LEU A 418 20.55 -9.67 8.19
C LEU A 418 19.31 -9.21 7.41
N PRO A 419 18.88 -7.94 7.49
CA PRO A 419 17.70 -7.44 6.78
C PRO A 419 17.80 -7.58 5.25
N GLN A 420 19.03 -7.60 4.73
CA GLN A 420 19.34 -7.77 3.32
C GLN A 420 20.59 -8.64 3.20
N ALA A 421 20.41 -9.87 2.73
CA ALA A 421 21.48 -10.86 2.67
C ALA A 421 21.67 -11.43 1.26
N LEU A 422 22.93 -11.67 0.91
CA LEU A 422 23.26 -12.61 -0.16
C LEU A 422 23.14 -14.02 0.40
N ILE A 423 22.27 -14.81 -0.21
CA ILE A 423 22.10 -16.22 0.13
C ILE A 423 22.97 -17.02 -0.83
N ARG A 424 23.92 -17.78 -0.29
CA ARG A 424 24.83 -18.60 -1.08
C ARG A 424 24.70 -20.06 -0.67
N PRO A 425 24.14 -20.93 -1.52
CA PRO A 425 24.24 -22.36 -1.29
C PRO A 425 25.67 -22.82 -1.57
N VAL A 426 26.24 -23.56 -0.62
CA VAL A 426 27.59 -24.15 -0.67
C VAL A 426 27.45 -25.66 -0.68
N ILE A 427 28.14 -26.32 -1.61
CA ILE A 427 28.20 -27.78 -1.66
C ILE A 427 29.28 -28.25 -0.70
N GLU A 428 28.91 -29.06 0.29
CA GLU A 428 29.84 -29.74 1.18
C GLU A 428 29.87 -31.23 0.86
N ALA A 429 31.03 -31.86 1.03
CA ALA A 429 31.14 -33.32 0.97
C ALA A 429 30.44 -33.94 2.18
N ALA A 430 29.59 -34.92 1.96
CA ALA A 430 28.91 -35.66 3.02
C ALA A 430 29.70 -36.92 3.40
N GLY A 431 29.60 -37.33 4.67
CA GLY A 431 30.20 -38.57 5.15
C GLY A 431 29.62 -39.84 4.48
N PRO A 432 30.32 -40.99 4.55
CA PRO A 432 29.87 -42.24 3.94
C PRO A 432 28.53 -42.74 4.47
N ASP A 433 28.20 -42.45 5.73
CA ASP A 433 26.97 -42.88 6.40
C ASP A 433 26.01 -41.71 6.71
N GLU A 434 26.28 -40.52 6.18
CA GLU A 434 25.48 -39.34 6.46
C GLU A 434 24.13 -39.40 5.70
N ALA A 435 23.03 -39.39 6.45
CA ALA A 435 21.68 -39.44 5.90
C ALA A 435 21.37 -38.18 5.08
N GLY A 436 20.69 -38.35 3.95
CA GLY A 436 20.32 -37.24 3.07
C GLY A 436 21.42 -36.78 2.10
N ALA A 437 22.61 -37.40 2.13
CA ALA A 437 23.64 -37.16 1.12
C ALA A 437 23.11 -37.55 -0.28
N ARG A 438 23.18 -36.60 -1.23
CA ARG A 438 22.74 -36.81 -2.61
C ARG A 438 23.79 -36.28 -3.58
N PRO A 439 23.78 -36.66 -4.87
CA PRO A 439 24.63 -36.04 -5.86
C PRO A 439 24.34 -34.54 -5.96
N GLN A 440 25.35 -33.70 -5.75
CA GLN A 440 25.26 -32.25 -5.86
C GLN A 440 26.10 -31.76 -7.03
N LEU A 441 25.52 -30.90 -7.86
CA LEU A 441 26.15 -30.44 -9.09
C LEU A 441 25.95 -28.93 -9.24
N ARG A 442 27.05 -28.16 -9.23
CA ARG A 442 27.05 -26.73 -9.54
C ARG A 442 27.37 -26.53 -11.02
N LEU A 443 26.45 -25.90 -11.74
CA LEU A 443 26.55 -25.60 -13.15
C LEU A 443 26.72 -24.10 -13.34
N ARG A 444 27.61 -23.72 -14.27
CA ARG A 444 27.74 -22.34 -14.72
C ARG A 444 27.50 -22.24 -16.21
N ILE A 445 26.78 -21.24 -16.67
CA ILE A 445 26.74 -20.90 -18.09
C ILE A 445 27.71 -19.76 -18.32
N ARG A 446 28.77 -20.05 -19.08
CA ARG A 446 29.76 -19.05 -19.46
C ARG A 446 29.37 -18.44 -20.80
N ASN A 447 29.37 -17.12 -20.86
CA ASN A 447 29.11 -16.36 -22.08
C ASN A 447 30.35 -16.31 -23.00
N PRO A 448 30.22 -15.87 -24.26
CA PRO A 448 31.32 -15.78 -25.22
C PRO A 448 32.45 -14.84 -24.78
N GLU A 449 32.17 -13.90 -23.88
CA GLU A 449 33.12 -12.93 -23.34
C GLU A 449 33.90 -13.49 -22.12
N GLY A 450 33.54 -14.69 -21.66
CA GLY A 450 34.16 -15.37 -20.52
C GLY A 450 33.51 -15.08 -19.16
N GLY A 451 32.46 -14.27 -19.11
CA GLY A 451 31.63 -14.02 -17.92
C GLY A 451 30.68 -15.18 -17.62
N THR A 452 30.06 -15.17 -16.43
CA THR A 452 29.08 -16.18 -15.99
C THR A 452 27.68 -15.56 -16.05
N ASP A 453 26.80 -16.09 -16.91
CA ASP A 453 25.41 -15.63 -17.04
C ASP A 453 24.47 -16.35 -16.06
N LEU A 454 24.82 -17.58 -15.66
CA LEU A 454 24.03 -18.41 -14.75
C LEU A 454 24.97 -19.20 -13.84
N ASP A 455 24.64 -19.32 -12.55
CA ASP A 455 25.34 -20.18 -11.58
C ASP A 455 24.31 -20.88 -10.69
N GLU A 456 24.04 -22.16 -10.97
CA GLU A 456 22.93 -22.92 -10.39
C GLU A 456 23.40 -24.24 -9.76
N ILE A 457 22.69 -24.71 -8.73
CA ILE A 457 22.97 -26.01 -8.11
C ILE A 457 21.80 -26.97 -8.30
N LEU A 458 22.09 -28.13 -8.89
CA LEU A 458 21.16 -29.24 -9.05
C LEU A 458 21.40 -30.29 -7.96
N SER A 459 20.38 -30.54 -7.13
CA SER A 459 20.41 -31.54 -6.05
C SER A 459 19.69 -32.82 -6.44
N GLY A 460 20.44 -33.78 -7.01
CA GLY A 460 19.93 -35.09 -7.39
C GLY A 460 19.01 -35.10 -8.63
N PRO A 461 18.51 -36.28 -9.02
CA PRO A 461 17.76 -36.49 -10.27
C PRO A 461 16.32 -35.94 -10.28
N GLU A 462 15.85 -35.47 -9.12
CA GLU A 462 14.54 -34.85 -8.94
C GLU A 462 14.55 -33.36 -9.32
N ALA A 463 15.74 -32.77 -9.55
CA ALA A 463 15.86 -31.39 -10.00
C ALA A 463 15.09 -31.19 -11.31
N GLY A 464 14.26 -30.14 -11.33
CA GLY A 464 13.53 -29.73 -12.52
C GLY A 464 14.46 -29.36 -13.67
N PRO A 465 13.95 -29.30 -14.91
CA PRO A 465 14.72 -28.84 -16.04
C PRO A 465 15.15 -27.38 -15.84
N LEU A 466 16.43 -27.10 -16.03
CA LEU A 466 16.99 -25.77 -16.00
C LEU A 466 16.84 -25.11 -17.38
N ALA A 467 16.29 -23.91 -17.42
CA ALA A 467 16.06 -23.13 -18.63
C ALA A 467 16.97 -21.89 -18.67
N HIS A 468 17.67 -21.65 -19.78
CA HIS A 468 18.49 -20.45 -19.96
C HIS A 468 18.06 -19.65 -21.19
N ALA A 469 17.37 -18.53 -20.94
CA ALA A 469 16.79 -17.65 -21.96
C ALA A 469 17.82 -17.17 -23.00
N GLY A 470 18.99 -16.67 -22.56
CA GLY A 470 20.01 -16.11 -23.45
C GLY A 470 20.56 -17.08 -24.52
N THR A 471 20.43 -18.39 -24.29
CA THR A 471 20.85 -19.43 -25.24
C THR A 471 19.71 -20.28 -25.79
N GLY A 472 18.49 -20.08 -25.27
CA GLY A 472 17.35 -20.98 -25.47
C GLY A 472 17.62 -22.44 -25.10
N SER A 473 18.53 -22.69 -24.15
CA SER A 473 18.91 -24.04 -23.77
C SER A 473 18.02 -24.58 -22.66
N ARG A 474 17.75 -25.89 -22.69
CA ARG A 474 17.14 -26.65 -21.59
C ARG A 474 18.09 -27.75 -21.14
N ILE A 475 18.30 -27.87 -19.84
CA ILE A 475 19.23 -28.81 -19.22
C ILE A 475 18.46 -29.65 -18.22
N LEU A 476 18.55 -30.98 -18.31
CA LEU A 476 17.84 -31.88 -17.41
C LEU A 476 18.80 -32.88 -16.79
N LEU A 477 18.76 -33.03 -15.47
CA LEU A 477 19.51 -34.03 -14.73
C LEU A 477 18.63 -35.28 -14.49
N ARG A 478 19.12 -36.45 -14.86
CA ARG A 478 18.45 -37.75 -14.63
C ARG A 478 19.42 -38.77 -14.07
N GLN A 479 18.88 -39.73 -13.33
CA GLN A 479 19.61 -40.93 -12.92
C GLN A 479 19.25 -42.08 -13.85
N VAL A 480 20.25 -42.88 -14.24
CA VAL A 480 20.09 -44.04 -15.12
C VAL A 480 20.94 -45.20 -14.60
N ASP A 481 20.53 -46.44 -14.85
CA ASP A 481 21.15 -47.61 -14.23
C ASP A 481 22.54 -47.95 -14.78
N SER A 482 22.83 -47.53 -16.01
CA SER A 482 24.08 -47.85 -16.69
C SER A 482 24.41 -46.88 -17.81
N VAL A 483 25.66 -46.94 -18.29
CA VAL A 483 26.10 -46.21 -19.50
C VAL A 483 25.32 -46.66 -20.75
N ALA A 484 24.86 -47.91 -20.81
CA ALA A 484 24.04 -48.38 -21.92
C ALA A 484 22.64 -47.72 -21.90
N ALA A 485 22.01 -47.67 -20.72
CA ALA A 485 20.73 -46.97 -20.54
C ALA A 485 20.85 -45.46 -20.81
N ALA A 486 21.99 -44.84 -20.43
CA ALA A 486 22.31 -43.47 -20.78
C ALA A 486 22.30 -43.23 -22.30
N ARG A 487 22.94 -44.11 -23.07
CA ARG A 487 22.96 -44.03 -24.55
C ARG A 487 21.57 -44.25 -25.14
N GLU A 488 20.81 -45.20 -24.62
CA GLU A 488 19.44 -45.45 -25.08
C GLU A 488 18.55 -44.22 -24.87
N LEU A 489 18.65 -43.58 -23.71
CA LEU A 489 17.88 -42.37 -23.40
C LEU A 489 18.27 -41.20 -24.32
N LEU A 490 19.57 -41.03 -24.62
CA LEU A 490 20.04 -40.03 -25.60
C LEU A 490 19.66 -40.37 -27.04
N ALA A 491 19.39 -41.63 -27.39
CA ALA A 491 18.94 -41.99 -28.74
C ALA A 491 17.49 -41.55 -29.00
N ARG A 492 16.71 -41.25 -27.96
CA ARG A 492 15.33 -40.77 -28.10
C ARG A 492 15.33 -39.28 -28.45
N ALA A 493 14.66 -38.93 -29.55
CA ALA A 493 14.33 -37.55 -29.85
C ALA A 493 13.28 -37.04 -28.84
N VAL A 494 13.30 -35.74 -28.55
CA VAL A 494 12.31 -35.10 -27.67
C VAL A 494 11.31 -34.36 -28.54
N ASP A 495 10.09 -34.87 -28.60
CA ASP A 495 9.00 -34.21 -29.31
C ASP A 495 8.56 -32.96 -28.54
N PRO A 496 8.41 -31.81 -29.21
CA PRO A 496 8.11 -30.54 -28.56
C PRO A 496 6.66 -30.54 -28.04
N VAL A 497 6.50 -30.40 -26.73
CA VAL A 497 5.22 -30.21 -26.05
C VAL A 497 5.37 -29.06 -25.08
N TYR A 498 4.46 -28.09 -25.14
CA TYR A 498 4.59 -26.85 -24.36
C TYR A 498 4.17 -27.05 -22.91
N GLY A 499 3.24 -27.97 -22.66
CA GLY A 499 2.74 -28.27 -21.32
C GLY A 499 1.54 -29.18 -21.36
N THR A 500 0.79 -29.21 -20.26
CA THR A 500 -0.43 -29.99 -20.09
C THR A 500 -1.56 -29.08 -19.62
N VAL A 501 -2.71 -29.13 -20.31
CA VAL A 501 -3.96 -28.57 -19.76
C VAL A 501 -4.56 -29.59 -18.81
N VAL A 502 -4.85 -29.16 -17.59
CA VAL A 502 -5.44 -30.00 -16.54
C VAL A 502 -6.85 -29.52 -16.29
N GLN A 503 -7.83 -30.39 -16.52
CA GLN A 503 -9.21 -30.10 -16.15
C GLN A 503 -9.43 -30.53 -14.70
N ARG A 504 -9.96 -29.64 -13.87
CA ARG A 504 -10.33 -29.92 -12.48
C ARG A 504 -11.83 -30.10 -12.29
N ASP A 505 -12.19 -30.78 -11.22
CA ASP A 505 -13.58 -30.80 -10.75
C ASP A 505 -13.99 -29.43 -10.18
N ALA A 506 -15.31 -29.22 -10.01
CA ALA A 506 -15.85 -27.96 -9.50
C ALA A 506 -15.35 -27.57 -8.08
N GLY A 507 -14.64 -28.47 -7.39
CA GLY A 507 -14.02 -28.21 -6.09
C GLY A 507 -12.53 -27.87 -6.17
N GLY A 508 -11.93 -27.85 -7.37
CA GLY A 508 -10.51 -27.58 -7.61
C GLY A 508 -9.57 -28.68 -7.09
N ARG A 509 -10.08 -29.83 -6.62
CA ARG A 509 -9.28 -30.85 -5.91
C ARG A 509 -9.05 -32.10 -6.74
N GLY A 510 -10.02 -32.50 -7.55
CA GLY A 510 -9.92 -33.67 -8.43
C GLY A 510 -9.42 -33.29 -9.82
N VAL A 511 -8.54 -34.13 -10.41
CA VAL A 511 -8.16 -34.01 -11.83
C VAL A 511 -9.08 -34.89 -12.66
N LEU A 512 -9.84 -34.30 -13.58
CA LEU A 512 -10.76 -34.99 -14.47
C LEU A 512 -10.09 -35.43 -15.78
N ALA A 513 -9.23 -34.58 -16.34
CA ALA A 513 -8.52 -34.85 -17.59
C ALA A 513 -7.15 -34.16 -17.63
N ARG A 514 -6.24 -34.69 -18.44
CA ARG A 514 -4.91 -34.12 -18.73
C ARG A 514 -4.63 -34.27 -20.22
N GLU A 515 -4.37 -33.15 -20.88
CA GLU A 515 -4.16 -33.11 -22.32
C GLU A 515 -2.86 -32.37 -22.66
N GLU A 516 -1.99 -33.02 -23.44
CA GLU A 516 -0.72 -32.43 -23.88
C GLU A 516 -0.98 -31.31 -24.88
N VAL A 517 -0.26 -30.19 -24.71
CA VAL A 517 -0.48 -28.95 -25.44
C VAL A 517 0.60 -28.75 -26.49
N THR A 518 0.17 -28.69 -27.75
CA THR A 518 0.99 -28.22 -28.88
C THR A 518 0.13 -27.26 -29.69
N PRO A 519 0.61 -26.05 -30.06
CA PRO A 519 -0.16 -25.13 -30.89
C PRO A 519 -0.71 -25.83 -32.15
N GLY A 520 -2.02 -25.71 -32.36
CA GLY A 520 -2.79 -26.41 -33.40
C GLY A 520 -3.34 -27.77 -33.01
N SER A 521 -3.08 -28.29 -31.81
CA SER A 521 -3.71 -29.52 -31.32
C SER A 521 -5.15 -29.27 -30.88
N GLU A 522 -5.95 -30.34 -30.91
CA GLU A 522 -7.36 -30.31 -30.53
C GLU A 522 -7.70 -31.52 -29.66
N PHE A 523 -8.47 -31.29 -28.60
CA PHE A 523 -8.97 -32.34 -27.70
C PHE A 523 -10.39 -32.02 -27.21
N ARG A 524 -10.98 -32.95 -26.46
CA ARG A 524 -12.35 -32.82 -25.92
C ARG A 524 -12.34 -32.92 -24.40
N LEU A 525 -13.06 -32.02 -23.75
CA LEU A 525 -13.25 -32.02 -22.30
C LEU A 525 -14.73 -32.21 -21.96
N GLU A 526 -15.02 -32.90 -20.87
CA GLU A 526 -16.39 -33.12 -20.41
C GLU A 526 -16.64 -32.39 -19.10
N ALA A 527 -17.62 -31.48 -19.07
CA ALA A 527 -18.04 -30.77 -17.87
C ALA A 527 -19.56 -30.59 -17.87
N ALA A 528 -20.18 -30.75 -16.69
CA ALA A 528 -21.63 -30.60 -16.51
C ALA A 528 -22.51 -31.37 -17.54
N GLY A 529 -22.04 -32.54 -17.99
CA GLY A 529 -22.73 -33.37 -18.99
C GLY A 529 -22.66 -32.84 -20.43
N ARG A 530 -21.77 -31.87 -20.70
CA ARG A 530 -21.49 -31.30 -22.02
C ARG A 530 -20.07 -31.64 -22.47
N THR A 531 -19.88 -31.88 -23.76
CA THR A 531 -18.57 -32.11 -24.36
C THR A 531 -18.09 -30.85 -25.08
N TYR A 532 -17.02 -30.26 -24.59
CA TYR A 532 -16.40 -29.07 -25.17
C TYR A 532 -15.29 -29.49 -26.14
N ARG A 533 -15.23 -28.82 -27.30
CA ARG A 533 -14.12 -28.93 -28.24
C ARG A 533 -13.11 -27.84 -27.89
N VAL A 534 -11.87 -28.22 -27.60
CA VAL A 534 -10.81 -27.29 -27.20
C VAL A 534 -9.70 -27.33 -28.25
N GLU A 535 -9.42 -26.18 -28.85
CA GLU A 535 -8.32 -25.97 -29.80
C GLU A 535 -7.23 -25.13 -29.12
N VAL A 536 -5.99 -25.59 -29.19
CA VAL A 536 -4.83 -24.85 -28.68
C VAL A 536 -4.38 -23.86 -29.75
N LEU A 537 -4.55 -22.57 -29.49
CA LEU A 537 -4.15 -21.52 -30.42
C LEU A 537 -2.68 -21.15 -30.26
N GLU A 538 -2.25 -20.91 -29.02
CA GLU A 538 -0.92 -20.44 -28.69
C GLU A 538 -0.51 -20.94 -27.31
N ALA A 539 0.78 -21.13 -27.07
CA ALA A 539 1.32 -21.42 -25.75
C ALA A 539 2.62 -20.64 -25.56
N LEU A 540 2.71 -19.87 -24.49
CA LEU A 540 3.77 -18.91 -24.26
C LEU A 540 4.38 -19.08 -22.87
N PRO A 541 5.71 -19.01 -22.73
CA PRO A 541 6.39 -19.04 -21.45
C PRO A 541 6.25 -17.70 -20.69
N LEU A 542 6.08 -16.59 -21.40
CA LEU A 542 5.91 -15.25 -20.84
C LEU A 542 4.87 -14.46 -21.67
N PRO A 543 3.58 -14.73 -21.47
CA PRO A 543 2.52 -14.00 -22.15
C PRO A 543 2.53 -12.51 -21.75
N ARG A 544 2.60 -11.61 -22.73
CA ARG A 544 2.43 -10.16 -22.52
C ARG A 544 1.07 -9.74 -23.07
N LEU A 545 0.12 -9.43 -22.20
CA LEU A 545 -1.24 -9.07 -22.60
C LEU A 545 -1.48 -7.57 -22.49
N ARG A 546 -2.25 -7.01 -23.43
CA ARG A 546 -2.74 -5.62 -23.40
C ARG A 546 -4.24 -5.64 -23.69
N GLN A 547 -5.03 -4.78 -23.03
CA GLN A 547 -6.41 -4.56 -23.46
C GLN A 547 -6.46 -3.72 -24.75
N ASP A 548 -7.22 -4.20 -25.72
CA ASP A 548 -7.61 -3.41 -26.88
C ASP A 548 -8.75 -2.43 -26.55
N ASP A 549 -9.19 -1.65 -27.54
CA ASP A 549 -10.22 -0.62 -27.36
C ASP A 549 -11.60 -1.20 -27.00
N ASP A 550 -11.82 -2.50 -27.27
CA ASP A 550 -13.04 -3.25 -26.93
C ASP A 550 -12.92 -3.96 -25.56
N GLY A 551 -11.82 -3.74 -24.83
CA GLY A 551 -11.55 -4.33 -23.52
C GLY A 551 -11.08 -5.80 -23.57
N ARG A 552 -10.78 -6.34 -24.76
CA ARG A 552 -10.28 -7.72 -24.92
C ARG A 552 -8.77 -7.76 -24.69
N TRP A 553 -8.32 -8.82 -24.02
CA TRP A 553 -6.90 -9.05 -23.80
C TRP A 553 -6.26 -9.66 -25.05
N VAL A 554 -5.41 -8.88 -25.71
CA VAL A 554 -4.63 -9.31 -26.87
C VAL A 554 -3.17 -9.52 -26.49
N HIS A 555 -2.56 -10.57 -27.04
CA HIS A 555 -1.13 -10.83 -26.88
C HIS A 555 -0.32 -9.78 -27.66
N VAL A 556 0.68 -9.22 -26.99
CA VAL A 556 1.72 -8.35 -27.57
C VAL A 556 2.93 -9.24 -27.91
N PRO A 557 3.20 -9.48 -29.20
CA PRO A 557 4.28 -10.39 -29.61
C PRO A 557 5.62 -10.02 -28.98
N ALA A 558 6.33 -11.01 -28.45
CA ALA A 558 7.70 -10.83 -27.99
C ALA A 558 8.66 -10.65 -29.18
N GLU A 559 9.73 -9.87 -28.97
CA GLU A 559 10.78 -9.67 -29.98
C GLU A 559 11.68 -10.91 -30.15
N VAL A 560 11.65 -11.83 -29.19
CA VAL A 560 12.49 -13.04 -29.16
C VAL A 560 11.63 -14.30 -29.32
N PRO A 561 12.10 -15.33 -30.05
CA PRO A 561 11.38 -16.60 -30.20
C PRO A 561 11.13 -17.31 -28.85
N VAL A 562 10.12 -18.18 -28.79
CA VAL A 562 9.67 -18.88 -27.57
C VAL A 562 10.81 -19.63 -26.89
N GLU A 563 11.69 -20.27 -27.66
CA GLU A 563 12.80 -21.04 -27.11
C GLU A 563 13.80 -20.18 -26.30
N TYR A 564 13.91 -18.88 -26.59
CA TYR A 564 14.78 -17.93 -25.90
C TYR A 564 14.08 -17.17 -24.76
N GLN A 565 12.82 -17.53 -24.46
CA GLN A 565 12.08 -16.92 -23.37
C GLN A 565 12.18 -17.80 -22.11
N GLU A 566 12.24 -17.12 -20.95
CA GLU A 566 12.15 -17.75 -19.64
C GLU A 566 10.68 -17.96 -19.27
N PRO A 567 10.29 -19.13 -18.73
CA PRO A 567 8.92 -19.39 -18.30
C PRO A 567 8.56 -18.60 -17.04
N LEU A 568 8.08 -17.37 -17.23
CA LEU A 568 7.62 -16.46 -16.18
C LEU A 568 6.09 -16.36 -16.25
N ASN A 569 5.42 -17.20 -15.45
CA ASN A 569 3.98 -17.48 -15.52
C ASN A 569 3.49 -17.88 -16.93
N PRO A 570 3.91 -19.06 -17.41
CA PRO A 570 3.48 -19.56 -18.71
C PRO A 570 1.96 -19.66 -18.82
N ALA A 571 1.46 -19.54 -20.05
CA ALA A 571 0.04 -19.66 -20.33
C ALA A 571 -0.22 -20.29 -21.70
N VAL A 572 -1.43 -20.82 -21.84
CA VAL A 572 -1.96 -21.33 -23.10
C VAL A 572 -3.23 -20.56 -23.47
N LEU A 573 -3.33 -20.15 -24.73
CA LEU A 573 -4.54 -19.59 -25.31
C LEU A 573 -5.36 -20.72 -25.93
N LEU A 574 -6.55 -20.94 -25.39
CA LEU A 574 -7.47 -21.98 -25.84
C LEU A 574 -8.67 -21.34 -26.53
N ARG A 575 -9.11 -21.93 -27.64
CA ARG A 575 -10.45 -21.71 -28.18
C ARG A 575 -11.34 -22.85 -27.73
N ILE A 576 -12.31 -22.54 -26.89
CA ILE A 576 -13.26 -23.49 -26.33
C ILE A 576 -14.57 -23.32 -27.08
N THR A 577 -15.10 -24.41 -27.64
CA THR A 577 -16.39 -24.42 -28.35
C THR A 577 -17.35 -25.40 -27.67
N ALA A 578 -18.51 -24.89 -27.25
CA ALA A 578 -19.57 -25.66 -26.63
C ALA A 578 -20.40 -26.45 -27.66
N PRO A 579 -21.19 -27.46 -27.24
CA PRO A 579 -22.03 -28.25 -28.14
C PRO A 579 -23.07 -27.44 -28.95
N ASP A 580 -23.51 -26.29 -28.42
CA ASP A 580 -24.45 -25.38 -29.08
C ASP A 580 -23.79 -24.49 -30.16
N GLY A 581 -22.47 -24.60 -30.32
CA GLY A 581 -21.68 -23.84 -31.28
C GLY A 581 -21.15 -22.51 -30.76
N GLU A 582 -21.47 -22.13 -29.52
CA GLU A 582 -20.84 -20.96 -28.91
C GLU A 582 -19.35 -21.21 -28.67
N SER A 583 -18.53 -20.18 -28.87
CA SER A 583 -17.08 -20.28 -28.64
C SER A 583 -16.54 -19.10 -27.83
N GLU A 584 -15.49 -19.34 -27.06
CA GLU A 584 -14.69 -18.32 -26.40
C GLU A 584 -13.20 -18.57 -26.60
N GLU A 585 -12.40 -17.51 -26.52
CA GLU A 585 -10.94 -17.59 -26.40
C GLU A 585 -10.55 -17.27 -24.95
N ARG A 586 -9.77 -18.15 -24.34
CA ARG A 586 -9.43 -18.08 -22.91
C ARG A 586 -7.94 -18.33 -22.73
N TRP A 587 -7.27 -17.39 -22.05
CA TRP A 587 -5.94 -17.65 -21.51
C TRP A 587 -6.05 -18.48 -20.22
N VAL A 588 -5.31 -19.57 -20.17
CA VAL A 588 -5.15 -20.43 -18.99
C VAL A 588 -3.70 -20.35 -18.55
N PHE A 589 -3.47 -19.78 -17.37
CA PHE A 589 -2.15 -19.53 -16.81
C PHE A 589 -1.74 -20.67 -15.87
N GLN A 590 -0.44 -20.78 -15.61
CA GLN A 590 0.10 -21.74 -14.66
C GLN A 590 -0.08 -21.31 -13.20
N SER A 591 -0.07 -20.01 -12.91
CA SER A 591 -0.45 -19.47 -11.60
C SER A 591 -1.81 -18.75 -11.67
N ASP A 592 -2.42 -18.51 -10.50
CA ASP A 592 -3.82 -18.05 -10.23
C ASP A 592 -4.24 -16.70 -10.87
N PHE A 593 -3.92 -16.47 -12.14
CA PHE A 593 -4.46 -15.40 -12.97
C PHE A 593 -5.50 -16.00 -13.92
N HIS A 594 -6.71 -16.24 -13.44
CA HIS A 594 -7.84 -16.51 -14.32
C HIS A 594 -8.44 -15.17 -14.77
N ALA A 595 -8.48 -14.93 -16.08
CA ALA A 595 -9.04 -13.72 -16.65
C ALA A 595 -10.49 -13.50 -16.18
N PHE A 596 -10.81 -12.28 -15.77
CA PHE A 596 -12.17 -11.88 -15.39
C PHE A 596 -13.12 -12.02 -16.60
N GLY A 597 -14.24 -12.71 -16.42
CA GLY A 597 -15.31 -12.80 -17.43
C GLY A 597 -15.31 -14.07 -18.30
N VAL A 598 -14.91 -15.22 -17.77
CA VAL A 598 -15.04 -16.52 -18.47
C VAL A 598 -16.51 -16.89 -18.70
N ARG A 599 -16.86 -17.35 -19.90
CA ARG A 599 -18.24 -17.73 -20.27
C ARG A 599 -18.57 -19.16 -19.84
N PHE A 600 -17.66 -20.10 -20.07
CA PHE A 600 -17.86 -21.51 -19.71
C PHE A 600 -17.34 -21.81 -18.29
N THR A 601 -18.06 -21.32 -17.27
CA THR A 601 -17.65 -21.41 -15.86
C THR A 601 -17.63 -22.82 -15.29
N ASP A 602 -18.21 -23.80 -15.99
CA ASP A 602 -18.18 -25.22 -15.63
C ASP A 602 -16.86 -25.92 -16.01
N LEU A 603 -16.03 -25.27 -16.83
CA LEU A 603 -14.67 -25.72 -17.13
C LEU A 603 -13.66 -25.01 -16.20
N ASP A 604 -13.21 -25.74 -15.19
CA ASP A 604 -12.07 -25.36 -14.36
C ASP A 604 -10.79 -25.93 -14.98
N LEU A 605 -9.91 -25.05 -15.46
CA LEU A 605 -8.74 -25.41 -16.27
C LEU A 605 -7.49 -24.77 -15.67
N ASP A 606 -6.47 -25.60 -15.51
CA ASP A 606 -5.10 -25.20 -15.19
C ASP A 606 -4.16 -25.52 -16.34
N PHE A 607 -3.00 -24.87 -16.33
CA PHE A 607 -1.92 -25.16 -17.27
C PHE A 607 -0.61 -25.48 -16.56
N GLU A 608 -0.02 -26.63 -16.85
CA GLU A 608 1.27 -27.06 -16.32
C GLU A 608 2.32 -26.99 -17.44
N TRP A 609 3.22 -26.00 -17.41
CA TRP A 609 4.29 -25.87 -18.42
C TRP A 609 5.32 -27.00 -18.33
N ASP A 610 5.63 -27.63 -19.46
CA ASP A 610 6.69 -28.65 -19.53
C ASP A 610 8.02 -27.98 -19.85
N ALA A 611 8.78 -27.62 -18.82
CA ALA A 611 10.06 -26.93 -18.98
C ALA A 611 11.12 -27.71 -19.78
N TRP A 612 10.98 -29.03 -19.97
CA TRP A 612 11.92 -29.84 -20.74
C TRP A 612 11.50 -30.03 -22.19
N ARG A 613 10.23 -30.41 -22.41
CA ARG A 613 9.68 -30.69 -23.74
C ARG A 613 9.30 -29.42 -24.48
N ALA A 614 9.07 -28.30 -23.80
CA ALA A 614 8.79 -27.03 -24.47
C ALA A 614 9.91 -26.66 -25.47
N PRO A 615 9.63 -25.87 -26.52
CA PRO A 615 10.61 -25.51 -27.53
C PRO A 615 11.93 -25.01 -26.93
N ALA A 616 13.04 -25.50 -27.49
CA ALA A 616 14.38 -25.19 -27.04
C ALA A 616 15.32 -25.13 -28.25
N ALA A 617 16.21 -24.14 -28.29
CA ALA A 617 17.27 -24.04 -29.28
C ALA A 617 18.28 -25.19 -29.10
N ARG A 618 18.51 -25.62 -27.85
CA ARG A 618 19.37 -26.75 -27.53
C ARG A 618 18.89 -27.48 -26.28
N ARG A 619 19.03 -28.81 -26.26
CA ARG A 619 18.77 -29.64 -25.09
C ARG A 619 20.03 -30.38 -24.65
N LEU A 620 20.29 -30.39 -23.36
CA LEU A 620 21.37 -31.16 -22.75
C LEU A 620 20.80 -32.07 -21.67
N LEU A 621 21.18 -33.34 -21.71
CA LEU A 621 20.85 -34.31 -20.69
C LEU A 621 22.10 -34.59 -19.87
N LEU A 622 22.01 -34.34 -18.57
CA LEU A 622 23.02 -34.70 -17.59
C LEU A 622 22.57 -35.98 -16.90
N LEU A 623 23.47 -36.95 -16.80
CA LEU A 623 23.14 -38.33 -16.43
C LEU A 623 24.01 -38.78 -15.26
N LEU A 624 23.37 -39.19 -14.17
CA LEU A 624 24.01 -39.80 -13.02
C LEU A 624 23.99 -41.33 -13.24
N VAL A 625 25.16 -41.91 -13.44
CA VAL A 625 25.34 -43.36 -13.65
C VAL A 625 26.01 -43.95 -12.41
N PRO A 626 25.43 -44.95 -11.74
CA PRO A 626 26.05 -45.61 -10.59
C PRO A 626 27.43 -46.22 -10.94
N GLU A 627 28.45 -45.91 -10.15
CA GLU A 627 29.79 -46.53 -10.19
C GLU A 627 30.23 -46.89 -8.75
N GLU A 628 31.27 -47.73 -8.59
CA GLU A 628 31.75 -48.18 -7.27
C GLU A 628 32.15 -47.04 -6.33
N ALA A 629 32.71 -45.95 -6.86
CA ALA A 629 33.13 -44.77 -6.10
C ALA A 629 32.00 -43.76 -5.81
N GLY A 630 30.75 -44.10 -6.18
CA GLY A 630 29.61 -43.20 -6.22
C GLY A 630 29.17 -42.92 -7.66
N PRO A 631 27.99 -42.28 -7.86
CA PRO A 631 27.51 -41.97 -9.19
C PRO A 631 28.51 -41.08 -9.94
N ALA A 632 28.77 -41.41 -11.20
CA ALA A 632 29.54 -40.59 -12.11
C ALA A 632 28.59 -39.74 -12.96
N LEU A 633 29.01 -38.50 -13.24
CA LEU A 633 28.28 -37.57 -14.08
C LEU A 633 28.67 -37.79 -15.55
N TYR A 634 27.67 -37.90 -16.40
CA TYR A 634 27.79 -37.92 -17.86
C TYR A 634 26.92 -36.81 -18.45
N GLY A 635 27.22 -36.41 -19.69
CA GLY A 635 26.38 -35.49 -20.43
C GLY A 635 26.35 -35.78 -21.92
N GLY A 636 25.24 -35.41 -22.57
CA GLY A 636 25.03 -35.56 -24.00
C GLY A 636 23.81 -34.77 -24.50
N SER A 637 23.59 -34.79 -25.80
CA SER A 637 22.45 -34.16 -26.48
C SER A 637 21.42 -35.23 -26.90
N PRO A 638 20.13 -35.07 -26.56
CA PRO A 638 19.08 -35.97 -27.05
C PRO A 638 19.04 -36.03 -28.58
N GLY A 639 18.80 -37.21 -29.14
CA GLY A 639 18.93 -37.51 -30.57
C GLY A 639 20.35 -37.90 -31.03
N ASP A 640 21.38 -37.74 -30.18
CA ASP A 640 22.77 -38.09 -30.50
C ASP A 640 23.39 -38.96 -29.38
N PRO A 641 23.24 -40.29 -29.41
CA PRO A 641 23.84 -41.18 -28.42
C PRO A 641 25.38 -41.19 -28.47
N GLY A 642 25.98 -40.73 -29.57
CA GLY A 642 27.43 -40.59 -29.73
C GLY A 642 28.01 -39.42 -28.94
N SER A 643 27.19 -38.45 -28.56
CA SER A 643 27.58 -37.29 -27.74
C SER A 643 27.84 -37.61 -26.27
N LEU A 644 27.47 -38.81 -25.80
CA LEU A 644 27.62 -39.21 -24.40
C LEU A 644 29.10 -39.23 -24.00
N ARG A 645 29.44 -38.44 -22.99
CA ARG A 645 30.78 -38.45 -22.37
C ARG A 645 30.70 -38.24 -20.86
N ARG A 646 31.70 -38.76 -20.15
CA ARG A 646 31.87 -38.52 -18.71
C ARG A 646 32.27 -37.06 -18.49
N LEU A 647 31.76 -36.45 -17.43
CA LEU A 647 32.02 -35.07 -17.04
C LEU A 647 32.63 -35.03 -15.63
N GLY A 648 33.60 -34.15 -15.45
CA GLY A 648 34.17 -33.76 -14.16
C GLY A 648 34.20 -32.23 -13.99
N PRO A 649 34.62 -31.73 -12.82
CA PRO A 649 34.77 -30.30 -12.59
C PRO A 649 35.70 -29.65 -13.62
N GLY A 650 35.25 -28.57 -14.23
CA GLY A 650 35.93 -27.83 -15.30
C GLY A 650 35.52 -28.25 -16.72
N ASP A 651 34.82 -29.37 -16.91
CA ASP A 651 34.36 -29.79 -18.24
C ASP A 651 33.24 -28.90 -18.77
N GLU A 652 33.25 -28.69 -20.09
CA GLU A 652 32.38 -27.73 -20.76
C GLU A 652 31.58 -28.36 -21.89
N LEU A 653 30.25 -28.26 -21.84
CA LEU A 653 29.36 -28.64 -22.93
C LEU A 653 28.97 -27.39 -23.74
N PRO A 654 29.15 -27.39 -25.07
CA PRO A 654 28.78 -26.22 -25.87
C PRO A 654 27.26 -25.98 -25.83
N LEU A 655 26.87 -24.71 -25.72
CA LEU A 655 25.49 -24.23 -25.84
C LEU A 655 25.31 -23.48 -27.17
N ALA A 656 24.15 -22.84 -27.38
CA ALA A 656 23.94 -21.95 -28.52
C ALA A 656 24.72 -20.63 -28.34
N ALA A 657 24.84 -19.86 -29.43
CA ALA A 657 25.42 -18.51 -29.44
C ALA A 657 26.81 -18.40 -28.77
N GLY A 658 27.66 -19.44 -28.89
CA GLY A 658 29.02 -19.43 -28.33
C GLY A 658 29.11 -19.58 -26.81
N HIS A 659 28.00 -19.82 -26.11
CA HIS A 659 28.01 -20.07 -24.67
C HIS A 659 28.45 -21.51 -24.38
N ALA A 660 28.84 -21.78 -23.13
CA ALA A 660 29.17 -23.12 -22.67
C ALA A 660 28.61 -23.40 -21.27
N LEU A 661 28.07 -24.60 -21.06
CA LEU A 661 27.72 -25.13 -19.76
C LEU A 661 28.96 -25.74 -19.12
N VAL A 662 29.43 -25.15 -18.04
CA VAL A 662 30.61 -25.57 -17.26
C VAL A 662 30.15 -26.31 -16.02
N VAL A 663 30.70 -27.51 -15.79
CA VAL A 663 30.55 -28.22 -14.51
C VAL A 663 31.49 -27.57 -13.51
N ALA A 664 31.01 -26.63 -12.71
CA ALA A 664 31.87 -25.89 -11.77
C ALA A 664 32.29 -26.76 -10.58
N GLU A 665 31.35 -27.54 -10.05
CA GLU A 665 31.62 -28.47 -8.94
C GLU A 665 30.68 -29.68 -9.04
N TYR A 666 31.19 -30.87 -8.75
CA TYR A 666 30.39 -32.08 -8.64
C TYR A 666 30.80 -32.90 -7.43
N ARG A 667 29.83 -33.25 -6.58
CA ARG A 667 30.00 -34.15 -5.44
C ARG A 667 29.01 -35.31 -5.58
N PRO A 668 29.47 -36.55 -5.82
CA PRO A 668 28.59 -37.72 -5.89
C PRO A 668 27.77 -37.93 -4.60
N ARG A 669 28.34 -37.50 -3.47
CA ARG A 669 27.69 -37.44 -2.16
C ARG A 669 27.95 -36.08 -1.52
N GLY A 670 27.08 -35.12 -1.80
CA GLY A 670 27.14 -33.79 -1.22
C GLY A 670 25.91 -33.44 -0.40
N ARG A 671 26.05 -32.43 0.44
CA ARG A 671 24.96 -31.73 1.13
C ARG A 671 25.03 -30.24 0.80
N LEU A 672 23.88 -29.58 0.77
CA LEU A 672 23.84 -28.12 0.65
C LEU A 672 23.86 -27.51 2.04
N ARG A 673 24.76 -26.55 2.23
CA ARG A 673 24.74 -25.63 3.36
C ARG A 673 24.46 -24.24 2.82
N THR A 674 23.48 -23.57 3.40
CA THR A 674 23.20 -22.17 3.04
C THR A 674 24.07 -21.25 3.90
N GLU A 675 24.82 -20.38 3.25
CA GLU A 675 25.54 -19.28 3.88
C GLU A 675 24.83 -17.96 3.59
N ILE A 676 24.90 -17.04 4.55
CA ILE A 676 24.36 -15.69 4.42
C ILE A 676 25.48 -14.69 4.64
N GLU A 677 25.51 -13.67 3.80
CA GLU A 677 26.45 -12.56 3.90
C GLU A 677 25.67 -11.24 3.79
N PRO A 678 26.03 -10.20 4.58
CA PRO A 678 25.42 -8.89 4.42
C PRO A 678 25.76 -8.32 3.04
N VAL A 679 24.78 -7.70 2.39
CA VAL A 679 25.03 -6.99 1.13
C VAL A 679 25.72 -5.66 1.43
N ALA A 680 26.99 -5.54 1.05
CA ALA A 680 27.76 -4.31 1.27
C ALA A 680 27.19 -3.14 0.45
N GLY A 681 26.90 -2.02 1.14
CA GLY A 681 26.38 -0.81 0.48
C GLY A 681 24.93 -0.90 0.02
N ALA A 682 24.19 -1.93 0.46
CA ALA A 682 22.76 -2.01 0.18
C ALA A 682 22.02 -0.82 0.78
N ASP A 683 21.20 -0.19 -0.03
CA ASP A 683 20.27 0.83 0.40
C ASP A 683 18.89 0.22 0.65
N PHE A 684 17.93 1.05 1.07
CA PHE A 684 16.55 0.63 1.28
C PHE A 684 15.96 -0.11 0.06
N PHE A 685 16.31 0.28 -1.17
CA PHE A 685 15.74 -0.28 -2.39
C PHE A 685 16.42 -1.56 -2.88
N HIS A 686 17.45 -2.05 -2.18
CA HIS A 686 18.14 -3.27 -2.61
C HIS A 686 17.19 -4.49 -2.54
N PRO A 687 17.03 -5.28 -3.61
CA PRO A 687 16.04 -6.36 -3.67
C PRO A 687 16.45 -7.62 -2.90
N ALA A 688 17.52 -7.56 -2.10
CA ALA A 688 18.00 -8.72 -1.38
C ALA A 688 17.03 -9.04 -0.24
N PRO A 689 16.70 -10.32 -0.05
CA PRO A 689 15.79 -10.74 1.00
C PRO A 689 16.44 -10.64 2.38
N GLY A 690 15.61 -10.60 3.42
CA GLY A 690 16.05 -10.80 4.79
C GLY A 690 16.53 -12.24 5.00
N ALA A 691 17.49 -12.43 5.90
CA ALA A 691 17.92 -13.75 6.32
C ALA A 691 18.27 -13.81 7.82
N ILE A 692 18.08 -14.98 8.40
CA ILE A 692 18.43 -15.29 9.78
C ILE A 692 19.23 -16.58 9.87
N ARG A 693 20.14 -16.62 10.84
CA ARG A 693 20.76 -17.85 11.34
C ARG A 693 20.13 -18.18 12.67
N VAL A 694 19.52 -19.36 12.79
CA VAL A 694 18.80 -19.79 13.99
C VAL A 694 19.41 -21.07 14.52
N ARG A 695 19.69 -21.11 15.82
CA ARG A 695 19.98 -22.33 16.55
C ARG A 695 18.67 -22.97 17.00
N ILE A 696 18.48 -24.21 16.60
CA ILE A 696 17.32 -25.04 16.92
C ILE A 696 17.80 -26.08 17.92
N THR A 697 17.26 -26.04 19.14
CA THR A 697 17.60 -26.99 20.21
C THR A 697 16.36 -27.79 20.59
N THR A 698 16.49 -29.11 20.55
CA THR A 698 15.45 -30.09 20.89
C THR A 698 16.05 -31.20 21.76
N PRO A 699 15.27 -32.11 22.37
CA PRO A 699 15.83 -33.22 23.15
C PRO A 699 16.76 -34.15 22.37
N ALA A 700 16.68 -34.15 21.03
CA ALA A 700 17.59 -34.90 20.17
C ALA A 700 18.97 -34.21 20.00
N GLY A 701 19.08 -32.92 20.29
CA GLY A 701 20.33 -32.16 20.17
C GLY A 701 20.11 -30.71 19.72
N SER A 702 21.21 -30.02 19.42
CA SER A 702 21.20 -28.65 18.89
C SER A 702 21.82 -28.61 17.51
N ARG A 703 21.23 -27.85 16.60
CA ARG A 703 21.75 -27.60 15.24
C ARG A 703 21.48 -26.17 14.81
N GLU A 704 22.26 -25.66 13.87
CA GLU A 704 22.02 -24.35 13.26
C GLU A 704 21.35 -24.53 11.90
N ALA A 705 20.43 -23.62 11.57
CA ALA A 705 19.77 -23.52 10.28
C ALA A 705 19.81 -22.07 9.82
N VAL A 706 19.84 -21.89 8.49
CA VAL A 706 19.76 -20.58 7.86
C VAL A 706 18.43 -20.50 7.13
N MET A 707 17.67 -19.44 7.37
CA MET A 707 16.39 -19.19 6.75
C MET A 707 16.41 -17.81 6.09
N SER A 708 15.62 -17.63 5.04
CA SER A 708 15.46 -16.35 4.35
C SER A 708 14.02 -16.16 3.94
N THR A 709 13.59 -14.90 3.81
CA THR A 709 12.27 -14.53 3.28
C THR A 709 12.05 -14.97 1.84
N ALA A 710 13.10 -15.40 1.14
CA ALA A 710 13.03 -15.99 -0.21
C ALA A 710 13.05 -17.53 -0.25
N LEU A 711 13.06 -18.23 0.90
CA LEU A 711 13.15 -19.69 0.99
C LEU A 711 11.91 -20.30 1.67
N ASP A 712 11.59 -21.56 1.35
CA ASP A 712 10.38 -22.28 1.82
C ASP A 712 10.36 -22.68 3.32
N GLY A 713 11.33 -22.21 4.11
CA GLY A 713 11.47 -22.51 5.53
C GLY A 713 12.18 -23.83 5.82
N GLU A 714 12.17 -24.24 7.10
CA GLU A 714 12.90 -25.40 7.63
C GLU A 714 11.95 -26.34 8.38
N TRP A 715 12.00 -27.63 8.07
CA TRP A 715 11.27 -28.65 8.83
C TRP A 715 12.14 -29.22 9.95
N VAL A 716 11.57 -29.38 11.14
CA VAL A 716 12.23 -29.94 12.32
C VAL A 716 11.38 -31.06 12.90
N GLU A 717 11.94 -32.27 12.90
CA GLU A 717 11.38 -33.41 13.62
C GLU A 717 12.11 -33.59 14.96
N TYR A 718 11.37 -33.80 16.03
CA TYR A 718 11.95 -34.00 17.36
C TYR A 718 11.01 -34.77 18.30
N PRO A 719 11.53 -35.38 19.39
CA PRO A 719 10.69 -36.00 20.42
C PRO A 719 10.10 -34.93 21.35
N GLY A 720 8.79 -34.73 21.28
CA GLY A 720 8.03 -33.85 22.17
C GLY A 720 7.78 -34.47 23.56
N PRO A 721 6.91 -33.85 24.37
CA PRO A 721 6.55 -34.35 25.69
C PRO A 721 6.09 -35.81 25.65
N GLY A 722 6.60 -36.63 26.58
CA GLY A 722 6.33 -38.06 26.63
C GLY A 722 6.95 -38.89 25.50
N GLY A 723 7.86 -38.32 24.70
CA GLY A 723 8.51 -38.98 23.58
C GLY A 723 7.67 -39.05 22.30
N ALA A 724 6.53 -38.35 22.25
CA ALA A 724 5.69 -38.29 21.07
C ALA A 724 6.44 -37.59 19.90
N PRO A 725 6.39 -38.11 18.67
CA PRO A 725 7.01 -37.45 17.53
C PRO A 725 6.33 -36.11 17.27
N ARG A 726 7.15 -35.06 17.07
CA ARG A 726 6.72 -33.72 16.72
C ARG A 726 7.32 -33.34 15.38
N LEU A 727 6.54 -32.62 14.59
CA LEU A 727 6.97 -32.04 13.33
C LEU A 727 6.55 -30.56 13.32
N VAL A 728 7.53 -29.68 13.09
CA VAL A 728 7.30 -28.25 13.00
C VAL A 728 7.97 -27.70 11.75
N ARG A 729 7.30 -26.76 11.08
CA ARG A 729 7.85 -25.94 10.00
C ARG A 729 8.15 -24.55 10.55
N LEU A 730 9.39 -24.13 10.41
CA LEU A 730 9.85 -22.78 10.70
C LEU A 730 9.87 -22.00 9.39
N VAL A 731 9.11 -20.92 9.28
CA VAL A 731 9.05 -20.11 8.06
C VAL A 731 9.44 -18.68 8.40
N PHE A 732 10.52 -18.21 7.79
CA PHE A 732 10.94 -16.81 7.91
C PHE A 732 10.42 -16.05 6.69
N ALA A 733 9.61 -15.02 6.91
CA ALA A 733 8.94 -14.29 5.83
C ALA A 733 8.71 -12.81 6.21
N GLU A 734 8.50 -11.98 5.19
CA GLU A 734 7.99 -10.61 5.36
C GLU A 734 6.48 -10.66 5.66
N ASP A 735 6.02 -9.99 6.72
CA ASP A 735 4.59 -9.95 7.06
C ASP A 735 3.80 -8.98 6.17
N THR A 736 3.61 -9.37 4.92
CA THR A 736 2.88 -8.57 3.92
C THR A 736 1.38 -8.47 4.20
N ASN A 737 0.87 -9.16 5.22
CA ASN A 737 -0.54 -9.10 5.62
C ASN A 737 -0.86 -7.92 6.54
N ASP A 738 0.16 -7.26 7.09
CA ASP A 738 0.02 -6.03 7.87
C ASP A 738 0.35 -4.79 7.01
N MET A 739 0.09 -3.59 7.54
CA MET A 739 0.59 -2.37 6.91
C MET A 739 2.12 -2.37 6.95
N PRO A 740 2.79 -1.97 5.84
CA PRO A 740 4.23 -1.83 5.85
C PRO A 740 4.67 -0.81 6.88
N LEU A 741 5.86 -1.05 7.45
CA LEU A 741 6.54 -0.16 8.38
C LEU A 741 6.83 1.18 7.73
N GLU A 742 7.36 1.11 6.53
CA GLU A 742 7.77 2.25 5.72
C GLU A 742 7.62 1.87 4.26
N TRP A 743 7.19 2.82 3.44
CA TRP A 743 7.37 2.72 2.00
C TRP A 743 8.16 3.93 1.53
N GLN A 744 9.02 3.74 0.54
CA GLN A 744 9.77 4.82 -0.07
C GLN A 744 9.72 4.69 -1.59
N SER A 745 9.71 5.84 -2.26
CA SER A 745 9.93 5.92 -3.70
C SER A 745 11.14 6.80 -4.00
N ARG A 746 11.94 6.38 -4.97
CA ARG A 746 13.02 7.19 -5.56
C ARG A 746 12.52 7.78 -6.88
N LEU A 747 12.46 9.10 -6.96
CA LEU A 747 11.97 9.84 -8.12
C LEU A 747 13.12 10.56 -8.81
N SER A 748 13.15 10.48 -10.13
CA SER A 748 14.03 11.29 -10.98
C SER A 748 13.24 12.30 -11.80
N PHE A 749 13.76 13.52 -11.88
CA PHE A 749 13.12 14.65 -12.54
C PHE A 749 13.93 15.07 -13.76
N PHE A 750 13.25 15.16 -14.91
CA PHE A 750 13.85 15.50 -16.20
C PHE A 750 13.26 16.81 -16.70
N PRO A 751 14.05 17.89 -16.80
CA PRO A 751 13.57 19.14 -17.35
C PRO A 751 13.27 18.98 -18.84
N GLY A 752 12.16 19.52 -19.32
CA GLY A 752 11.95 19.64 -20.75
C GLY A 752 12.74 20.81 -21.31
N GLU A 753 13.12 20.71 -22.57
CA GLU A 753 13.72 21.77 -23.36
C GLU A 753 12.97 21.90 -24.68
N TYR A 754 12.69 23.13 -25.11
CA TYR A 754 12.10 23.35 -26.43
C TYR A 754 13.18 23.17 -27.49
N GLY A 755 13.04 22.16 -28.34
CA GLY A 755 13.88 21.94 -29.50
C GLY A 755 13.65 22.99 -30.57
N ALA A 756 14.58 23.07 -31.53
CA ALA A 756 14.44 23.94 -32.70
C ALA A 756 13.20 23.61 -33.56
N ASP A 757 12.66 22.40 -33.41
CA ASP A 757 11.43 21.91 -34.05
C ASP A 757 10.14 22.26 -33.27
N GLY A 758 10.27 22.96 -32.14
CA GLY A 758 9.16 23.31 -31.26
C GLY A 758 8.65 22.15 -30.40
N ARG A 759 9.27 20.96 -30.47
CA ARG A 759 8.94 19.82 -29.61
C ARG A 759 9.71 19.89 -28.30
N ILE A 760 9.15 19.25 -27.27
CA ILE A 760 9.82 19.14 -25.97
C ILE A 760 10.74 17.93 -26.03
N HIS A 761 12.03 18.15 -25.77
CA HIS A 761 13.03 17.11 -25.60
C HIS A 761 13.37 17.01 -24.11
N TYR A 762 13.50 15.78 -23.63
CA TYR A 762 13.95 15.51 -22.25
C TYR A 762 15.36 14.92 -22.31
N PRO A 763 16.31 15.40 -21.48
CA PRO A 763 17.65 14.85 -21.43
C PRO A 763 17.62 13.38 -20.95
N SER A 764 18.65 12.61 -21.30
CA SER A 764 18.80 11.22 -20.85
C SER A 764 19.13 11.10 -19.36
N GLU A 765 19.80 12.12 -18.82
CA GLU A 765 20.17 12.20 -17.40
C GLU A 765 19.18 13.10 -16.63
N PRO A 766 18.79 12.72 -15.41
CA PRO A 766 17.91 13.54 -14.59
C PRO A 766 18.65 14.79 -14.07
N GLU A 767 17.93 15.92 -13.96
CA GLU A 767 18.44 17.12 -13.29
C GLU A 767 18.55 16.90 -11.78
N ARG A 768 17.63 16.11 -11.22
CA ARG A 768 17.55 15.82 -9.80
C ARG A 768 16.95 14.44 -9.56
N THR A 769 17.46 13.78 -8.52
CA THR A 769 16.85 12.57 -7.95
C THR A 769 16.56 12.83 -6.48
N GLY A 770 15.38 12.44 -6.03
CA GLY A 770 14.89 12.65 -4.66
C GLY A 770 14.16 11.42 -4.14
N HIS A 771 14.04 11.31 -2.82
CA HIS A 771 13.28 10.25 -2.17
C HIS A 771 12.01 10.84 -1.55
N ILE A 772 10.92 10.10 -1.61
CA ILE A 772 9.66 10.43 -0.95
C ILE A 772 9.23 9.26 -0.05
N ARG A 773 8.61 9.58 1.08
CA ARG A 773 8.02 8.61 2.02
C ARG A 773 6.79 9.21 2.70
N VAL A 774 6.14 8.47 3.60
CA VAL A 774 5.05 9.04 4.40
C VAL A 774 5.58 10.23 5.19
N ASN A 775 4.94 11.39 5.04
CA ASN A 775 5.27 12.68 5.68
C ASN A 775 6.56 13.38 5.22
N ASP A 776 7.41 12.77 4.40
CA ASP A 776 8.53 13.48 3.76
C ASP A 776 8.29 13.58 2.25
N TYR A 777 8.19 14.82 1.80
CA TYR A 777 7.93 15.16 0.42
C TYR A 777 9.18 15.66 -0.28
N GLU A 778 9.20 15.49 -1.60
CA GLU A 778 10.20 16.09 -2.46
C GLU A 778 9.61 17.33 -3.14
N TYR A 779 10.37 18.43 -3.14
CA TYR A 779 9.96 19.67 -3.81
C TYR A 779 10.73 19.88 -5.12
N TYR A 780 10.00 20.02 -6.24
CA TYR A 780 10.58 20.27 -7.54
C TYR A 780 9.69 21.19 -8.40
N ARG A 781 10.28 22.30 -8.89
CA ARG A 781 9.67 23.29 -9.80
C ARG A 781 8.25 23.76 -9.41
N GLY A 782 8.02 23.95 -8.11
CA GLY A 782 6.74 24.40 -7.54
C GLY A 782 5.87 23.28 -6.96
N TYR A 783 6.13 22.03 -7.32
CA TYR A 783 5.33 20.88 -6.89
C TYR A 783 5.98 20.18 -5.70
N ARG A 784 5.14 19.64 -4.83
CA ARG A 784 5.49 18.68 -3.79
C ARG A 784 5.00 17.30 -4.21
N PHE A 785 5.88 16.32 -4.07
CA PHE A 785 5.63 14.91 -4.34
C PHE A 785 5.70 14.16 -3.02
N PHE A 786 4.68 13.38 -2.67
CA PHE A 786 4.67 12.56 -1.46
C PHE A 786 4.03 11.20 -1.74
N GLN A 787 4.36 10.21 -0.93
CA GLN A 787 3.79 8.89 -1.12
C GLN A 787 2.34 8.86 -0.63
N THR A 788 1.43 8.30 -1.41
CA THR A 788 -0.01 8.25 -1.09
C THR A 788 -0.58 6.85 -0.99
N ASN A 789 -0.24 5.96 -1.93
CA ASN A 789 -0.71 4.59 -1.91
C ASN A 789 0.31 3.62 -2.55
N TRP A 790 0.03 2.33 -2.44
CA TRP A 790 0.79 1.22 -3.02
C TRP A 790 -0.18 0.07 -3.31
N LYS A 791 0.26 -0.92 -4.08
CA LYS A 791 -0.51 -2.14 -4.40
C LYS A 791 0.28 -3.34 -3.93
N LYS A 792 -0.36 -4.25 -3.20
CA LYS A 792 0.30 -5.45 -2.66
C LYS A 792 0.67 -6.46 -3.72
N GLU A 793 -0.19 -6.55 -4.71
CA GLU A 793 -0.10 -7.47 -5.82
C GLU A 793 0.91 -6.99 -6.87
N ASP A 794 1.33 -5.72 -6.82
CA ASP A 794 2.29 -5.10 -7.73
C ASP A 794 3.36 -4.32 -6.94
N PRO A 795 4.46 -4.99 -6.54
CA PRO A 795 5.54 -4.36 -5.77
C PRO A 795 6.35 -3.36 -6.59
N THR A 796 6.03 -3.16 -7.89
CA THR A 796 6.65 -2.11 -8.71
C THR A 796 5.83 -0.83 -8.75
N TYR A 797 4.59 -0.86 -8.27
CA TYR A 797 3.65 0.25 -8.33
C TYR A 797 3.81 1.21 -7.14
N SER A 798 3.78 2.50 -7.43
CA SER A 798 3.76 3.58 -6.44
C SER A 798 2.75 4.65 -6.84
N GLY A 799 1.83 4.98 -5.92
CA GLY A 799 0.96 6.16 -6.07
C GLY A 799 1.54 7.38 -5.37
N ILE A 800 1.80 8.39 -6.16
CA ILE A 800 2.51 9.60 -5.75
C ILE A 800 1.51 10.76 -5.74
N GLY A 801 1.26 11.33 -4.56
CA GLY A 801 0.49 12.56 -4.42
C GLY A 801 1.30 13.74 -4.95
N VAL A 802 0.65 14.55 -5.79
CA VAL A 802 1.23 15.73 -6.42
C VAL A 802 0.45 16.94 -5.94
N VAL A 803 1.14 17.90 -5.33
CA VAL A 803 0.52 19.14 -4.85
C VAL A 803 1.36 20.35 -5.23
N TYR A 804 0.76 21.27 -5.96
CA TYR A 804 1.25 22.63 -6.12
C TYR A 804 0.44 23.55 -5.20
N ASP A 805 1.05 24.07 -4.15
CA ASP A 805 0.43 25.07 -3.25
C ASP A 805 1.41 26.24 -3.03
N PRO A 806 1.19 27.39 -3.68
CA PRO A 806 2.04 28.55 -3.54
C PRO A 806 1.77 29.38 -2.27
N GLY A 807 0.65 29.14 -1.57
CA GLY A 807 0.26 29.91 -0.39
C GLY A 807 0.91 29.43 0.90
N ILE A 808 1.25 28.14 1.02
CA ILE A 808 1.78 27.57 2.25
C ILE A 808 3.10 28.19 2.73
N GLU A 809 4.02 28.54 1.83
CA GLU A 809 5.27 29.23 2.22
C GLU A 809 4.98 30.60 2.82
N THR A 810 4.00 31.29 2.23
CA THR A 810 3.49 32.57 2.74
C THR A 810 2.86 32.39 4.11
N VAL A 811 2.03 31.35 4.31
CA VAL A 811 1.43 31.02 5.61
C VAL A 811 2.51 30.76 6.66
N LEU A 812 3.52 29.94 6.36
CA LEU A 812 4.61 29.62 7.28
C LEU A 812 5.40 30.87 7.69
N LEU A 813 5.74 31.74 6.73
CA LEU A 813 6.37 33.03 7.02
C LEU A 813 5.50 33.88 7.97
N GLY A 814 4.19 33.93 7.72
CA GLY A 814 3.25 34.62 8.58
C GLY A 814 3.24 34.08 10.01
N LEU A 815 3.25 32.75 10.18
CA LEU A 815 3.32 32.09 11.48
C LEU A 815 4.62 32.41 12.22
N TYR A 816 5.78 32.40 11.53
CA TYR A 816 7.05 32.81 12.14
C TYR A 816 7.02 34.27 12.58
N LEU A 817 6.44 35.18 11.78
CA LEU A 817 6.29 36.59 12.15
C LEU A 817 5.38 36.77 13.37
N VAL A 818 4.29 35.98 13.47
CA VAL A 818 3.42 35.96 14.66
C VAL A 818 4.20 35.49 15.89
N ALA A 819 4.95 34.39 15.78
CA ALA A 819 5.73 33.83 16.88
C ALA A 819 6.81 34.82 17.38
N VAL A 820 7.61 35.37 16.46
CA VAL A 820 8.65 36.36 16.78
C VAL A 820 8.04 37.64 17.35
N GLY A 821 6.97 38.15 16.74
CA GLY A 821 6.25 39.33 17.23
C GLY A 821 5.73 39.13 18.66
N THR A 822 5.14 37.96 18.94
CA THR A 822 4.65 37.58 20.26
C THR A 822 5.79 37.48 21.27
N PHE A 823 6.90 36.84 20.91
CA PHE A 823 8.12 36.79 21.74
C PHE A 823 8.63 38.19 22.08
N ILE A 824 8.66 39.11 21.10
CA ILE A 824 9.07 40.51 21.35
C ILE A 824 8.10 41.20 22.31
N VAL A 825 6.79 41.03 22.13
CA VAL A 825 5.77 41.68 22.98
C VAL A 825 5.82 41.19 24.42
N PHE A 826 5.91 39.87 24.63
CA PHE A 826 5.73 39.27 25.95
C PHE A 826 7.04 38.98 26.69
N ILE A 827 8.17 38.83 26.00
CA ILE A 827 9.46 38.52 26.62
C ILE A 827 10.42 39.71 26.50
N VAL A 828 10.75 40.14 25.28
CA VAL A 828 11.78 41.18 25.06
C VAL A 828 11.35 42.54 25.63
N ASN A 829 10.13 43.00 25.28
CA ASN A 829 9.65 44.31 25.70
C ASN A 829 9.57 44.46 27.23
N PRO A 830 9.05 43.49 28.00
CA PRO A 830 9.12 43.55 29.46
C PRO A 830 10.54 43.56 30.01
N LEU A 831 11.48 42.79 29.45
CA LEU A 831 12.88 42.78 29.91
C LEU A 831 13.59 44.12 29.64
N VAL A 832 13.37 44.70 28.46
CA VAL A 832 13.96 46.00 28.08
C VAL A 832 13.32 47.16 28.86
N THR A 833 12.01 47.10 29.15
CA THR A 833 11.33 48.18 29.89
C THR A 833 11.48 48.07 31.41
N LYS A 834 11.76 46.88 31.97
CA LYS A 834 12.07 46.71 33.41
C LYS A 834 13.32 47.46 33.87
N ARG A 835 14.22 47.87 32.96
CA ARG A 835 15.35 48.77 33.28
C ARG A 835 14.96 50.20 33.70
N HIS A 836 13.67 50.58 33.60
CA HIS A 836 13.16 51.89 34.09
C HIS A 836 12.17 51.79 35.25
N ARG A 837 12.06 50.61 35.88
CA ARG A 837 11.43 50.47 37.19
C ARG A 837 12.38 49.72 38.12
N GLY A 838 13.48 50.37 38.51
CA GLY A 838 14.05 50.15 39.85
C GLY A 838 13.00 50.58 40.88
N ILE A 839 12.96 50.03 42.09
CA ILE A 839 14.01 50.26 43.11
C ILE A 839 14.40 51.73 43.14
#